data_AF-A0A6C0H9R0-F1
#
_entry.id   AF-A0A6C0H9R0-F1
#
_cell.length_a   1.000
_cell.length_b   1.000
_cell.length_c   1.000
_cell.angle_alpha   90.00
_cell.angle_beta   90.00
_cell.angle_gamma   90.00
#
_symmetry.space_group_name_H-M   'P 1'
#
loop_
_entity.id
_entity.type
_entity.pdbx_description
1 polymer ?
#
loop_
_entity_poly.entity_id
_entity_poly.type
_entity_poly.pdbx_seq_one_letter_code
_entity_poly.pdbx_strand_id
1 'polypeptide(L)'
;MVLSKLDKKVSYPELKKVDPSDLKKEVNLYETEIKGVNVIIAVGNAKTNYEDKNIIYFPIYLVKSNNKVIQIGVYEIKASDKNVYIDEDGNLDIENMDDPLIYVFVKKDMLDKLRLVPDDELTGVSVKKTSDYENHDQTSDSESADESESSDKAGKISKKIKTNKSEDPEEINISPLRKDIFSKTTDAFVIPEMLNEENKEQAEKLRGKFLVEEKTSKKEYNWIQKFMENNYYSIIDNERGGDCLFATIRDAFAQIGQITSVQKIREKLSGEVSEKLFFDYKERYDILKTTLVKDSQDIKSLEGEYINVKQKYENTLDRNEKKMLIDSAKGINNQREKILREKKVTSEVSQDVKFMKDIDTLDKFKEKIKSCEFWGEKWALSTLERILNIKFIILSSEAYKEKDYANVLNCDELNDPLLESRGEFMPEYYIILENSGWHYNLVGYKKKQIFKFKEIPYDIKKMIVNRCMEKSDGLFSLIPDFIEFKKNEFAGSLNVEKIKFEELSEAKIRGLYDENIVFVFYDKSSSKKLPGKGVHEKMPDVMMLRNFSELIAIPDWRRKLDNFWIQPFTLDGKRWNSVEHYYQGSKFKENNPEFYTSFSMESGTELSKNPEMAKAAAGTSGKYKGTLVRPVEVKIDSEFYGKRKEKENNDALYAKFSQNDELKRVLLGTKNAKLLQYKVGKEPLIREDLMLIRDKLLHEK
;
A
#
# COMPACT_ATOMS: atom_id res chain seq x y z
N MET A 1 -18.04 -13.84 29.60
CA MET A 1 -16.71 -14.40 29.89
C MET A 1 -16.12 -14.84 28.57
N VAL A 2 -14.80 -14.90 28.46
CA VAL A 2 -14.12 -15.34 27.24
C VAL A 2 -13.26 -16.58 27.52
N LEU A 3 -13.28 -17.55 26.62
CA LEU A 3 -12.55 -18.81 26.77
C LEU A 3 -11.12 -18.66 26.29
N SER A 4 -10.16 -19.25 26.99
CA SER A 4 -8.74 -19.29 26.60
C SER A 4 -8.55 -19.95 25.21
N LYS A 5 -7.55 -19.47 24.47
CA LYS A 5 -7.01 -20.09 23.24
C LYS A 5 -6.13 -21.29 23.59
N LEU A 6 -5.40 -21.24 24.71
CA LEU A 6 -4.51 -22.31 25.18
C LEU A 6 -5.24 -23.51 25.81
N ASP A 7 -6.26 -23.28 26.64
CA ASP A 7 -7.11 -24.35 27.21
C ASP A 7 -8.58 -23.93 27.28
N LYS A 8 -9.45 -24.60 26.51
CA LYS A 8 -10.89 -24.30 26.47
C LYS A 8 -11.63 -24.49 27.81
N LYS A 9 -11.02 -25.13 28.80
CA LYS A 9 -11.55 -25.26 30.17
C LYS A 9 -11.23 -24.04 31.06
N VAL A 10 -10.44 -23.08 30.58
CA VAL A 10 -10.14 -21.83 31.28
C VAL A 10 -10.96 -20.70 30.68
N SER A 11 -11.58 -19.90 31.54
CA SER A 11 -12.36 -18.73 31.14
C SER A 11 -11.96 -17.50 31.93
N TYR A 12 -11.86 -16.36 31.25
CA TYR A 12 -11.57 -15.08 31.88
C TYR A 12 -12.86 -14.26 32.08
N PRO A 13 -13.08 -13.69 33.28
CA PRO A 13 -14.20 -12.79 33.53
C PRO A 13 -14.01 -11.48 32.76
N GLU A 14 -15.08 -10.99 32.15
CA GLU A 14 -15.05 -9.72 31.42
C GLU A 14 -15.14 -8.55 32.40
N LEU A 15 -13.98 -8.03 32.79
CA LEU A 15 -13.86 -6.91 33.73
C LEU A 15 -13.78 -5.58 32.99
N LYS A 16 -14.37 -4.52 33.54
CA LYS A 16 -14.27 -3.13 33.05
C LYS A 16 -13.42 -2.23 33.96
N LYS A 17 -12.87 -2.78 35.04
CA LYS A 17 -12.07 -2.06 36.04
C LYS A 17 -10.62 -2.48 35.93
N VAL A 18 -9.73 -1.63 36.41
CA VAL A 18 -8.30 -1.95 36.53
C VAL A 18 -8.13 -2.97 37.64
N ASP A 19 -7.27 -3.98 37.42
CA ASP A 19 -6.91 -4.92 38.46
C ASP A 19 -6.22 -4.18 39.62
N PRO A 20 -6.55 -4.47 40.89
CA PRO A 20 -5.94 -3.80 42.04
C PRO A 20 -4.42 -3.85 42.06
N SER A 21 -3.78 -4.90 41.53
CA SER A 21 -2.31 -5.01 41.49
C SER A 21 -1.63 -4.07 40.48
N ASP A 22 -2.41 -3.52 39.56
CA ASP A 22 -1.94 -2.65 38.48
C ASP A 22 -2.25 -1.17 38.77
N LEU A 23 -2.93 -0.86 39.88
CA LEU A 23 -3.20 0.52 40.30
C LEU A 23 -1.91 1.24 40.69
N LYS A 24 -1.73 2.45 40.14
CA LYS A 24 -0.59 3.37 40.41
C LYS A 24 0.78 2.87 39.93
N LYS A 25 0.84 1.88 39.04
CA LYS A 25 2.08 1.49 38.38
C LYS A 25 2.29 2.28 37.08
N GLU A 26 3.55 2.61 36.83
CA GLU A 26 3.98 3.10 35.52
C GLU A 26 4.27 1.89 34.63
N VAL A 27 3.66 1.86 33.44
CA VAL A 27 3.81 0.79 32.45
C VAL A 27 3.97 1.41 31.07
N ASN A 28 4.67 0.71 30.19
CA ASN A 28 4.81 1.12 28.79
C ASN A 28 3.46 1.06 28.07
N LEU A 29 3.26 2.00 27.15
CA LEU A 29 2.11 2.04 26.26
C LEU A 29 2.48 1.44 24.92
N TYR A 30 1.54 0.71 24.34
CA TYR A 30 1.73 0.00 23.08
C TYR A 30 0.64 0.42 22.09
N GLU A 31 1.02 0.67 20.85
CA GLU A 31 0.08 0.87 19.75
C GLU A 31 -0.26 -0.50 19.13
N THR A 32 -1.54 -0.81 18.98
CA THR A 32 -1.98 -2.07 18.36
C THR A 32 -3.33 -1.89 17.66
N GLU A 33 -3.66 -2.81 16.75
CA GLU A 33 -4.94 -2.82 16.05
C GLU A 33 -5.90 -3.81 16.72
N ILE A 34 -7.06 -3.35 17.17
CA ILE A 34 -8.11 -4.20 17.74
C ILE A 34 -9.40 -4.00 16.95
N LYS A 35 -9.89 -5.08 16.30
CA LYS A 35 -11.12 -5.09 15.49
C LYS A 35 -11.15 -3.99 14.41
N GLY A 36 -10.02 -3.74 13.74
CA GLY A 36 -9.93 -2.73 12.68
C GLY A 36 -9.79 -1.29 13.18
N VAL A 37 -9.36 -1.10 14.44
CA VAL A 37 -9.17 0.22 15.07
C VAL A 37 -7.81 0.27 15.73
N ASN A 38 -6.98 1.25 15.35
CA ASN A 38 -5.70 1.53 16.01
C ASN A 38 -5.95 2.14 17.38
N VAL A 39 -5.44 1.48 18.42
CA VAL A 39 -5.64 1.85 19.82
C VAL A 39 -4.33 1.84 20.59
N ILE A 40 -4.25 2.69 21.61
CA ILE A 40 -3.17 2.69 22.59
C ILE A 40 -3.61 1.82 23.78
N ILE A 41 -2.81 0.81 24.10
CA ILE A 41 -3.05 -0.10 25.22
C ILE A 41 -1.92 -0.05 26.25
N ALA A 42 -2.26 -0.38 27.50
CA ALA A 42 -1.34 -0.67 28.57
C ALA A 42 -1.51 -2.13 29.00
N VAL A 43 -0.43 -2.82 29.32
CA VAL A 43 -0.48 -4.23 29.76
C VAL A 43 -0.16 -4.34 31.24
N GLY A 44 -1.01 -5.08 31.96
CA GLY A 44 -0.92 -5.34 33.40
C GLY A 44 0.08 -6.44 33.75
N ASN A 45 0.23 -6.68 35.05
CA ASN A 45 1.18 -7.69 35.52
C ASN A 45 0.73 -9.13 35.20
N ALA A 46 1.73 -10.02 35.14
CA ALA A 46 1.50 -11.45 35.02
C ALA A 46 0.55 -11.96 36.12
N LYS A 47 -0.43 -12.76 35.70
CA LYS A 47 -1.36 -13.48 36.56
C LYS A 47 -1.10 -14.97 36.41
N THR A 48 -0.73 -15.61 37.51
CA THR A 48 -0.36 -17.03 37.58
C THR A 48 -1.48 -17.92 38.11
N ASN A 49 -2.73 -17.42 38.11
CA ASN A 49 -3.90 -18.14 38.63
C ASN A 49 -4.18 -19.49 37.95
N TYR A 50 -3.61 -19.72 36.76
CA TYR A 50 -3.78 -20.92 35.94
C TYR A 50 -2.43 -21.58 35.60
N GLU A 51 -1.40 -21.33 36.42
CA GLU A 51 -0.05 -21.88 36.20
C GLU A 51 -0.04 -23.42 36.29
N ASP A 52 -0.93 -24.02 37.07
CA ASP A 52 -1.19 -25.47 37.14
C ASP A 52 -1.67 -26.06 35.80
N LYS A 53 -2.27 -25.24 34.95
CA LYS A 53 -2.67 -25.56 33.57
C LYS A 53 -1.66 -25.08 32.54
N ASN A 54 -0.45 -24.72 32.98
CA ASN A 54 0.62 -24.15 32.15
C ASN A 54 0.20 -22.83 31.46
N ILE A 55 -0.60 -21.98 32.10
CA ILE A 55 -1.07 -20.70 31.54
C ILE A 55 -0.68 -19.54 32.46
N ILE A 56 -0.03 -18.52 31.88
CA ILE A 56 0.15 -17.20 32.48
C ILE A 56 -0.59 -16.19 31.60
N TYR A 57 -1.31 -15.26 32.20
CA TYR A 57 -2.03 -14.24 31.44
C TYR A 57 -1.76 -12.82 31.95
N PHE A 58 -1.97 -11.83 31.08
CA PHE A 58 -1.69 -10.42 31.32
C PHE A 58 -2.93 -9.59 30.98
N PRO A 59 -3.51 -8.84 31.93
CA PRO A 59 -4.61 -7.92 31.65
C PRO A 59 -4.25 -6.87 30.59
N ILE A 60 -5.15 -6.59 29.66
CA ILE A 60 -4.97 -5.54 28.64
C ILE A 60 -5.93 -4.40 28.93
N TYR A 61 -5.40 -3.18 28.98
CA TYR A 61 -6.14 -1.97 29.27
C TYR A 61 -6.12 -1.01 28.09
N LEU A 62 -7.30 -0.61 27.59
CA LEU A 62 -7.44 0.47 26.63
C LEU A 62 -7.18 1.82 27.33
N VAL A 63 -6.26 2.62 26.80
CA VAL A 63 -6.08 4.01 27.20
C VAL A 63 -7.14 4.86 26.51
N LYS A 64 -7.97 5.57 27.30
CA LYS A 64 -9.05 6.40 26.76
C LYS A 64 -8.60 7.83 26.51
N SER A 65 -9.35 8.56 25.70
CA SER A 65 -9.15 10.00 25.41
C SER A 65 -9.11 10.91 26.65
N ASN A 66 -9.66 10.46 27.78
CA ASN A 66 -9.60 11.16 29.06
C ASN A 66 -8.46 10.69 29.98
N ASN A 67 -7.46 9.99 29.43
CA ASN A 67 -6.32 9.41 30.14
C ASN A 67 -6.69 8.42 31.27
N LYS A 68 -7.93 7.91 31.28
CA LYS A 68 -8.34 6.79 32.13
C LYS A 68 -8.25 5.50 31.35
N VAL A 69 -8.08 4.39 32.04
CA VAL A 69 -8.00 3.06 31.43
C VAL A 69 -9.28 2.24 31.64
N ILE A 70 -9.53 1.27 30.76
CA ILE A 70 -10.56 0.23 30.91
C ILE A 70 -9.97 -1.10 30.46
N GLN A 71 -10.17 -2.17 31.23
CA GLN A 71 -9.73 -3.50 30.81
C GLN A 71 -10.59 -3.98 29.64
N ILE A 72 -9.94 -4.49 28.59
CA ILE A 72 -10.60 -4.88 27.33
C ILE A 72 -10.25 -6.31 26.89
N GLY A 73 -9.31 -6.96 27.56
CA GLY A 73 -8.90 -8.32 27.22
C GLY A 73 -7.74 -8.82 28.06
N VAL A 74 -7.13 -9.91 27.60
CA VAL A 74 -5.92 -10.50 28.16
C VAL A 74 -4.98 -11.01 27.06
N TYR A 75 -3.67 -10.92 27.29
CA TYR A 75 -2.70 -11.80 26.62
C TYR A 75 -2.54 -13.07 27.42
N GLU A 76 -2.27 -14.20 26.78
CA GLU A 76 -1.95 -15.45 27.46
C GLU A 76 -0.78 -16.13 26.79
N ILE A 77 0.08 -16.73 27.59
CA ILE A 77 1.24 -17.52 27.17
C ILE A 77 1.31 -18.82 27.96
N LYS A 78 2.05 -19.79 27.44
CA LYS A 78 2.40 -20.97 28.21
C LYS A 78 3.34 -20.57 29.35
N ALA A 79 3.12 -21.10 30.56
CA ALA A 79 3.99 -20.84 31.69
C ALA A 79 5.44 -21.33 31.44
N SER A 80 5.59 -22.41 30.67
CA SER A 80 6.88 -22.92 30.17
C SER A 80 7.66 -21.91 29.33
N ASP A 81 6.97 -20.98 28.68
CA ASP A 81 7.56 -20.05 27.70
C ASP A 81 7.79 -18.67 28.34
N LYS A 82 7.63 -18.55 29.66
CA LYS A 82 7.74 -17.29 30.40
C LYS A 82 9.03 -16.52 30.08
N ASN A 83 10.17 -17.21 30.01
CA ASN A 83 11.48 -16.60 29.74
C ASN A 83 11.65 -16.15 28.27
N VAL A 84 10.74 -16.56 27.38
CA VAL A 84 10.73 -16.12 25.97
C VAL A 84 10.05 -14.76 25.84
N TYR A 85 9.03 -14.51 26.69
CA TYR A 85 8.14 -13.36 26.57
C TYR A 85 8.35 -12.29 27.65
N ILE A 86 9.04 -12.63 28.73
CA ILE A 86 9.34 -11.75 29.84
C ILE A 86 10.86 -11.59 29.93
N ASP A 87 11.33 -10.35 29.88
CA ASP A 87 12.74 -10.04 30.00
C ASP A 87 13.25 -10.09 31.46
N GLU A 88 14.56 -9.86 31.64
CA GLU A 88 15.23 -9.88 32.95
C GLU A 88 14.69 -8.82 33.93
N ASP A 89 14.02 -7.77 33.42
CA ASP A 89 13.41 -6.69 34.21
C ASP A 89 11.91 -6.91 34.48
N GLY A 90 11.34 -8.01 33.98
CA GLY A 90 9.94 -8.36 34.16
C GLY A 90 8.96 -7.72 33.16
N ASN A 91 9.46 -7.08 32.09
CA ASN A 91 8.63 -6.47 31.06
C ASN A 91 8.26 -7.47 29.96
N LEU A 92 7.05 -7.28 29.41
CA LEU A 92 6.46 -8.17 28.42
C LEU A 92 6.82 -7.75 26.98
N ASP A 93 7.31 -8.70 26.19
CA ASP A 93 7.54 -8.52 24.76
C ASP A 93 6.28 -8.85 23.95
N ILE A 94 5.39 -7.86 23.87
CA ILE A 94 4.07 -7.98 23.23
C ILE A 94 4.18 -8.21 21.71
N GLU A 95 5.23 -7.74 21.06
CA GLU A 95 5.37 -7.83 19.59
C GLU A 95 5.59 -9.28 19.11
N ASN A 96 6.11 -10.13 19.99
CA ASN A 96 6.32 -11.56 19.71
C ASN A 96 5.16 -12.45 20.18
N MET A 97 4.13 -11.87 20.82
CA MET A 97 2.96 -12.60 21.29
C MET A 97 1.92 -12.83 20.19
N ASP A 98 1.12 -13.89 20.37
CA ASP A 98 -0.09 -14.09 19.59
C ASP A 98 -1.14 -13.01 19.90
N ASP A 99 -2.09 -12.83 18.99
CA ASP A 99 -3.14 -11.82 19.13
C ASP A 99 -3.83 -11.89 20.51
N PRO A 100 -4.18 -10.74 21.09
CA PRO A 100 -4.83 -10.72 22.39
C PRO A 100 -6.22 -11.34 22.34
N LEU A 101 -6.67 -11.79 23.50
CA LEU A 101 -8.02 -12.29 23.68
C LEU A 101 -8.92 -11.16 24.18
N ILE A 102 -9.76 -10.66 23.27
CA ILE A 102 -10.57 -9.46 23.49
C ILE A 102 -11.95 -9.81 24.03
N TYR A 103 -12.41 -9.07 25.04
CA TYR A 103 -13.72 -9.24 25.66
C TYR A 103 -14.88 -8.99 24.69
N VAL A 104 -15.98 -9.71 24.87
CA VAL A 104 -17.13 -9.70 23.96
C VAL A 104 -17.79 -8.32 23.91
N PHE A 105 -17.84 -7.61 25.04
CA PHE A 105 -18.43 -6.27 25.09
C PHE A 105 -17.65 -5.22 24.28
N VAL A 106 -16.41 -5.50 23.90
CA VAL A 106 -15.55 -4.56 23.16
C VAL A 106 -15.98 -4.57 21.69
N LYS A 107 -16.73 -3.54 21.29
CA LYS A 107 -17.19 -3.34 19.91
C LYS A 107 -16.37 -2.28 19.21
N LYS A 108 -16.33 -2.31 17.87
CA LYS A 108 -15.62 -1.32 17.04
C LYS A 108 -16.02 0.12 17.42
N ASP A 109 -17.32 0.39 17.44
CA ASP A 109 -17.87 1.71 17.81
C ASP A 109 -17.49 2.18 19.23
N MET A 110 -17.25 1.24 20.15
CA MET A 110 -16.80 1.56 21.51
C MET A 110 -15.33 2.00 21.50
N LEU A 111 -14.49 1.31 20.74
CA LEU A 111 -13.07 1.66 20.58
C LEU A 111 -12.93 3.03 19.92
N ASP A 112 -13.67 3.28 18.83
CA ASP A 112 -13.64 4.55 18.12
C ASP A 112 -14.04 5.73 19.00
N LYS A 113 -15.01 5.55 19.90
CA LYS A 113 -15.48 6.61 20.82
C LYS A 113 -14.55 6.84 22.01
N LEU A 114 -13.90 5.79 22.50
CA LEU A 114 -13.20 5.84 23.78
C LEU A 114 -11.69 5.99 23.64
N ARG A 115 -11.07 5.52 22.55
CA ARG A 115 -9.62 5.45 22.41
C ARG A 115 -8.94 6.81 22.59
N LEU A 116 -7.75 6.79 23.18
CA LEU A 116 -6.81 7.88 23.03
C LEU A 116 -6.32 7.88 21.59
N VAL A 117 -6.59 8.98 20.89
CA VAL A 117 -6.16 9.20 19.51
C VAL A 117 -4.70 9.67 19.55
N PRO A 118 -3.74 8.97 18.91
CA PRO A 118 -2.36 9.44 18.83
C PRO A 118 -2.27 10.84 18.20
N ASP A 119 -1.27 11.63 18.56
CA ASP A 119 -1.10 13.01 18.08
C ASP A 119 -1.08 13.15 16.53
N ASP A 120 -0.81 12.07 15.80
CA ASP A 120 -0.81 12.01 14.33
C ASP A 120 -2.21 12.19 13.67
N GLU A 121 -3.31 11.99 14.41
CA GLU A 121 -4.68 12.08 13.88
C GLU A 121 -5.36 13.46 14.12
N LEU A 122 -4.71 14.39 14.83
CA LEU A 122 -5.32 15.67 15.25
C LEU A 122 -5.25 16.82 14.22
N THR A 123 -4.89 16.55 12.97
CA THR A 123 -4.98 17.56 11.89
C THR A 123 -6.34 17.53 11.20
N GLY A 124 -7.38 18.03 11.88
CA GLY A 124 -8.73 18.07 11.31
C GLY A 124 -9.80 18.79 12.12
N VAL A 125 -9.74 20.13 12.13
CA VAL A 125 -10.85 21.09 12.33
C VAL A 125 -11.65 21.00 13.64
N SER A 126 -11.37 21.99 14.50
CA SER A 126 -12.23 22.52 15.54
C SER A 126 -13.62 22.96 15.02
N VAL A 127 -14.71 22.38 15.53
CA VAL A 127 -16.03 23.03 15.58
C VAL A 127 -16.67 22.81 16.95
N LYS A 128 -17.14 23.92 17.51
CA LYS A 128 -17.73 24.09 18.83
C LYS A 128 -18.97 23.21 19.05
N LYS A 129 -19.11 22.71 20.29
CA LYS A 129 -20.37 22.26 20.89
C LYS A 129 -21.39 23.40 20.91
N THR A 130 -22.63 23.08 20.55
CA THR A 130 -23.83 23.59 21.22
C THR A 130 -24.81 22.44 21.41
N SER A 131 -25.33 22.36 22.63
CA SER A 131 -26.39 21.46 23.10
C SER A 131 -27.76 21.88 22.56
N ASP A 132 -28.67 20.92 22.39
CA ASP A 132 -29.93 20.84 23.16
C ASP A 132 -30.84 19.71 22.62
N TYR A 133 -31.36 18.92 23.58
CA TYR A 133 -32.68 18.23 23.74
C TYR A 133 -33.56 17.96 22.49
N GLU A 134 -34.34 16.87 22.32
CA GLU A 134 -34.96 15.92 23.26
C GLU A 134 -35.67 14.77 22.49
N ASN A 135 -35.69 13.58 23.09
CA ASN A 135 -36.77 12.57 23.23
C ASN A 135 -37.53 11.84 22.08
N HIS A 136 -37.91 10.60 22.48
CA HIS A 136 -38.88 9.61 21.96
C HIS A 136 -38.48 8.79 20.72
N ASP A 137 -38.69 7.47 20.63
CA ASP A 137 -39.48 6.56 21.49
C ASP A 137 -39.01 5.09 21.36
N GLN A 138 -39.56 4.32 22.30
CA GLN A 138 -39.48 2.89 22.60
C GLN A 138 -39.88 1.95 21.45
N THR A 139 -39.30 0.73 21.47
CA THR A 139 -39.98 -0.60 21.48
C THR A 139 -38.88 -1.67 21.22
N SER A 140 -38.51 -2.55 22.17
CA SER A 140 -39.14 -3.84 22.55
C SER A 140 -39.41 -4.71 21.30
N ASP A 141 -38.78 -5.88 21.08
CA ASP A 141 -38.79 -7.13 21.87
C ASP A 141 -37.70 -8.06 21.29
N SER A 142 -36.80 -8.65 22.08
CA SER A 142 -36.89 -9.90 22.86
C SER A 142 -36.77 -11.21 22.04
N GLU A 143 -35.74 -11.98 22.40
CA GLU A 143 -35.67 -13.47 22.41
C GLU A 143 -35.69 -14.20 21.04
N SER A 144 -34.96 -15.29 20.81
CA SER A 144 -34.20 -16.22 21.65
C SER A 144 -33.22 -17.01 20.76
N ALA A 145 -32.22 -17.60 21.41
CA ALA A 145 -31.27 -18.55 20.86
C ALA A 145 -31.93 -19.90 20.53
N ASP A 146 -31.42 -20.59 19.51
CA ASP A 146 -30.96 -21.97 19.72
C ASP A 146 -30.01 -22.44 18.60
N GLU A 147 -29.07 -23.26 19.05
CA GLU A 147 -27.99 -23.90 18.30
C GLU A 147 -28.50 -25.04 17.40
N SER A 148 -27.87 -25.27 16.24
CA SER A 148 -27.52 -26.62 15.77
C SER A 148 -26.68 -26.61 14.48
N GLU A 149 -25.53 -27.24 14.62
CA GLU A 149 -24.80 -28.13 13.72
C GLU A 149 -24.82 -27.98 12.18
N SER A 150 -23.60 -28.10 11.69
CA SER A 150 -23.11 -28.31 10.33
C SER A 150 -23.98 -29.18 9.41
N SER A 151 -24.19 -28.71 8.18
CA SER A 151 -24.07 -29.56 7.00
C SER A 151 -23.76 -28.75 5.74
N ASP A 152 -22.76 -29.21 5.01
CA ASP A 152 -22.37 -28.78 3.68
C ASP A 152 -23.57 -28.69 2.73
N LYS A 153 -23.72 -27.57 2.01
CA LYS A 153 -24.50 -27.52 0.78
C LYS A 153 -24.06 -26.37 -0.13
N ALA A 154 -23.42 -26.77 -1.22
CA ALA A 154 -23.20 -25.99 -2.43
C ALA A 154 -24.47 -25.25 -2.87
N GLY A 155 -24.33 -23.94 -3.09
CA GLY A 155 -25.39 -23.06 -3.53
C GLY A 155 -25.88 -23.39 -4.94
N LYS A 156 -27.13 -23.83 -5.03
CA LYS A 156 -27.90 -24.03 -6.26
C LYS A 156 -28.10 -22.71 -7.01
N ILE A 157 -27.62 -22.65 -8.26
CA ILE A 157 -27.98 -21.60 -9.22
C ILE A 157 -29.39 -21.89 -9.79
N SER A 158 -30.23 -20.86 -9.77
CA SER A 158 -31.61 -20.85 -10.25
C SER A 158 -31.72 -21.08 -11.76
N LYS A 159 -32.50 -22.11 -12.16
CA LYS A 159 -32.93 -22.39 -13.54
C LYS A 159 -33.98 -21.38 -14.03
N LYS A 160 -33.68 -20.72 -15.16
CA LYS A 160 -34.58 -20.53 -16.31
C LYS A 160 -33.85 -19.76 -17.41
N ILE A 161 -33.49 -20.42 -18.51
CA ILE A 161 -33.46 -19.86 -19.87
C ILE A 161 -33.54 -21.05 -20.86
N LYS A 162 -34.23 -20.77 -21.97
CA LYS A 162 -34.73 -21.67 -23.00
C LYS A 162 -33.61 -22.36 -23.78
N THR A 163 -33.90 -23.61 -24.13
CA THR A 163 -33.14 -24.53 -24.99
C THR A 163 -32.97 -24.01 -26.41
N ASN A 164 -31.72 -23.90 -26.86
CA ASN A 164 -31.36 -24.15 -28.25
C ASN A 164 -30.41 -25.37 -28.27
N LYS A 165 -30.72 -26.33 -29.13
CA LYS A 165 -30.00 -27.60 -29.35
C LYS A 165 -29.10 -27.44 -30.58
N SER A 166 -27.83 -27.79 -30.40
CA SER A 166 -26.72 -28.04 -31.36
C SER A 166 -25.52 -27.24 -30.84
N GLU A 167 -24.40 -27.82 -30.43
CA GLU A 167 -23.48 -28.72 -31.13
C GLU A 167 -22.80 -29.68 -30.12
N ASP A 168 -22.01 -30.64 -30.61
CA ASP A 168 -21.23 -31.59 -29.78
C ASP A 168 -20.47 -30.89 -28.63
N PRO A 169 -20.32 -31.52 -27.44
CA PRO A 169 -19.55 -30.92 -26.37
C PRO A 169 -18.10 -30.74 -26.84
N GLU A 170 -17.66 -29.48 -26.99
CA GLU A 170 -16.25 -29.14 -27.21
C GLU A 170 -15.39 -29.98 -26.26
N GLU A 171 -14.48 -30.78 -26.83
CA GLU A 171 -13.67 -31.68 -26.04
C GLU A 171 -12.82 -30.86 -25.07
N ILE A 172 -13.01 -31.06 -23.75
CA ILE A 172 -12.22 -30.39 -22.73
C ILE A 172 -10.75 -30.77 -22.94
N ASN A 173 -9.95 -29.82 -23.43
CA ASN A 173 -8.53 -29.98 -23.64
C ASN A 173 -7.76 -29.45 -22.42
N ILE A 174 -6.89 -30.29 -21.84
CA ILE A 174 -6.01 -29.92 -20.73
C ILE A 174 -4.58 -30.00 -21.24
N SER A 175 -3.87 -28.87 -21.18
CA SER A 175 -2.47 -28.79 -21.60
C SER A 175 -1.62 -29.84 -20.86
N PRO A 176 -0.64 -30.48 -21.54
CA PRO A 176 0.30 -31.40 -20.89
C PRO A 176 1.03 -30.80 -19.68
N LEU A 177 1.21 -29.47 -19.64
CA LEU A 177 1.88 -28.77 -18.54
C LEU A 177 1.12 -28.85 -17.21
N ARG A 178 -0.20 -29.06 -17.25
CA ARG A 178 -1.06 -29.03 -16.07
C ARG A 178 -1.98 -30.26 -15.92
N LYS A 179 -1.81 -31.28 -16.78
CA LYS A 179 -2.61 -32.53 -16.73
C LYS A 179 -2.42 -33.34 -15.44
N ASP A 180 -1.34 -33.09 -14.73
CA ASP A 180 -0.98 -33.71 -13.45
C ASP A 180 -1.88 -33.23 -12.29
N ILE A 181 -2.37 -31.99 -12.37
CA ILE A 181 -3.17 -31.38 -11.30
C ILE A 181 -4.60 -30.98 -11.72
N PHE A 182 -4.91 -30.97 -13.03
CA PHE A 182 -6.26 -30.72 -13.55
C PHE A 182 -6.89 -31.99 -14.11
N SER A 183 -8.20 -32.09 -13.95
CA SER A 183 -9.03 -33.17 -14.47
C SER A 183 -10.25 -32.61 -15.21
N LYS A 184 -10.78 -33.38 -16.17
CA LYS A 184 -12.02 -33.03 -16.87
C LYS A 184 -13.19 -33.18 -15.90
N THR A 185 -14.10 -32.20 -15.86
CA THR A 185 -15.33 -32.36 -15.09
C THR A 185 -16.18 -33.52 -15.63
N THR A 186 -16.81 -34.26 -14.72
CA THR A 186 -17.80 -35.30 -15.06
C THR A 186 -19.23 -34.76 -15.06
N ASP A 187 -19.43 -33.56 -14.51
CA ASP A 187 -20.74 -32.95 -14.38
C ASP A 187 -21.16 -32.26 -15.67
N ALA A 188 -22.46 -32.23 -15.94
CA ALA A 188 -23.00 -31.45 -17.04
C ALA A 188 -22.71 -29.96 -16.81
N PHE A 189 -21.90 -29.37 -17.67
CA PHE A 189 -21.48 -27.97 -17.59
C PHE A 189 -21.60 -27.32 -18.98
N VAL A 190 -21.67 -26.00 -19.00
CA VAL A 190 -21.75 -25.20 -20.23
C VAL A 190 -20.49 -24.36 -20.29
N ILE A 191 -19.64 -24.61 -21.28
CA ILE A 191 -18.50 -23.75 -21.59
C ILE A 191 -19.08 -22.44 -22.13
N PRO A 192 -18.77 -21.28 -21.53
CA PRO A 192 -19.19 -20.00 -22.10
C PRO A 192 -18.62 -19.82 -23.50
N GLU A 193 -19.45 -19.35 -24.43
CA GLU A 193 -19.01 -19.00 -25.78
C GLU A 193 -17.82 -18.04 -25.76
N MET A 194 -16.94 -18.18 -26.74
CA MET A 194 -15.80 -17.28 -26.91
C MET A 194 -16.30 -15.86 -27.18
N LEU A 195 -15.79 -14.90 -26.41
CA LEU A 195 -16.12 -13.49 -26.62
C LEU A 195 -15.45 -12.99 -27.90
N ASN A 196 -16.20 -12.24 -28.70
CA ASN A 196 -15.63 -11.51 -29.83
C ASN A 196 -14.63 -10.46 -29.34
N GLU A 197 -13.58 -10.23 -30.13
CA GLU A 197 -12.59 -9.21 -29.83
C GLU A 197 -13.22 -7.82 -29.82
N GLU A 198 -12.97 -7.10 -28.72
CA GLU A 198 -13.48 -5.75 -28.52
C GLU A 198 -12.50 -4.73 -29.11
N ASN A 199 -13.00 -3.85 -29.98
CA ASN A 199 -12.21 -2.77 -30.56
C ASN A 199 -12.44 -1.43 -29.84
N LYS A 200 -11.66 -0.41 -30.22
CA LYS A 200 -11.73 0.94 -29.66
C LYS A 200 -13.13 1.57 -29.69
N GLU A 201 -13.83 1.49 -30.82
CA GLU A 201 -15.16 2.09 -30.99
C GLU A 201 -16.21 1.40 -30.11
N GLN A 202 -16.13 0.08 -29.99
CA GLN A 202 -16.99 -0.70 -29.12
C GLN A 202 -16.75 -0.32 -27.65
N ALA A 203 -15.50 -0.23 -27.21
CA ALA A 203 -15.15 0.20 -25.85
C ALA A 203 -15.65 1.63 -25.56
N GLU A 204 -15.47 2.57 -26.48
CA GLU A 204 -16.01 3.95 -26.37
C GLU A 204 -17.54 3.96 -26.23
N LYS A 205 -18.24 3.13 -27.02
CA LYS A 205 -19.69 2.98 -26.93
C LYS A 205 -20.14 2.39 -25.59
N LEU A 206 -19.38 1.43 -25.03
CA LEU A 206 -19.66 0.86 -23.71
C LEU A 206 -19.51 1.91 -22.61
N ARG A 207 -18.43 2.70 -22.64
CA ARG A 207 -18.23 3.82 -21.70
C ARG A 207 -19.32 4.86 -21.77
N GLY A 208 -19.67 5.30 -22.99
CA GLY A 208 -20.76 6.26 -23.20
C GLY A 208 -22.09 5.76 -22.61
N LYS A 209 -22.42 4.48 -22.81
CA LYS A 209 -23.62 3.87 -22.22
C LYS A 209 -23.56 3.83 -20.69
N PHE A 210 -22.42 3.44 -20.12
CA PHE A 210 -22.23 3.39 -18.67
C PHE A 210 -22.41 4.77 -18.04
N LEU A 211 -21.78 5.82 -18.59
CA LEU A 211 -21.87 7.17 -18.04
C LEU A 211 -23.30 7.74 -18.05
N VAL A 212 -24.12 7.33 -19.03
CA VAL A 212 -25.55 7.68 -19.05
C VAL A 212 -26.31 6.88 -17.99
N GLU A 213 -26.09 5.57 -17.89
CA GLU A 213 -26.73 4.69 -16.90
C GLU A 213 -26.37 5.10 -15.46
N GLU A 214 -25.11 5.46 -15.20
CA GLU A 214 -24.63 5.90 -13.89
C GLU A 214 -25.31 7.19 -13.42
N LYS A 215 -25.58 8.12 -14.33
CA LYS A 215 -26.26 9.39 -14.01
C LYS A 215 -27.77 9.25 -13.86
N THR A 216 -28.37 8.28 -14.56
CA THR A 216 -29.84 8.17 -14.67
C THR A 216 -30.43 7.09 -13.77
N SER A 217 -29.65 6.07 -13.42
CA SER A 217 -30.09 4.96 -12.56
C SER A 217 -29.66 5.18 -11.11
N LYS A 218 -30.41 4.61 -10.17
CA LYS A 218 -30.01 4.49 -8.75
C LYS A 218 -29.21 3.21 -8.48
N LYS A 219 -28.66 2.58 -9.51
CA LYS A 219 -27.96 1.31 -9.39
C LYS A 219 -26.59 1.54 -8.75
N GLU A 220 -26.25 0.71 -7.77
CA GLU A 220 -24.90 0.72 -7.23
C GLU A 220 -23.94 -0.06 -8.14
N TYR A 221 -22.79 0.55 -8.40
CA TYR A 221 -21.72 -0.04 -9.20
C TYR A 221 -20.50 -0.31 -8.33
N ASN A 222 -19.87 -1.46 -8.56
CA ASN A 222 -18.60 -1.78 -7.91
C ASN A 222 -17.47 -0.89 -8.46
N TRP A 223 -16.34 -0.89 -7.75
CA TRP A 223 -15.24 0.03 -8.05
C TRP A 223 -14.62 -0.20 -9.44
N ILE A 224 -14.53 -1.45 -9.91
CA ILE A 224 -13.96 -1.78 -11.23
C ILE A 224 -14.90 -1.26 -12.32
N GLN A 225 -16.21 -1.42 -12.15
CA GLN A 225 -17.19 -0.87 -13.10
C GLN A 225 -17.07 0.64 -13.22
N LYS A 226 -16.88 1.35 -12.10
CA LYS A 226 -16.65 2.80 -12.08
C LYS A 226 -15.32 3.18 -12.70
N PHE A 227 -14.25 2.47 -12.35
CA PHE A 227 -12.90 2.75 -12.83
C PHE A 227 -12.76 2.53 -14.34
N MET A 228 -13.32 1.42 -14.84
CA MET A 228 -13.31 1.08 -16.27
C MET A 228 -14.45 1.75 -17.05
N GLU A 229 -15.33 2.49 -16.36
CA GLU A 229 -16.56 3.07 -16.91
C GLU A 229 -17.37 2.04 -17.72
N ASN A 230 -17.58 0.84 -17.17
CA ASN A 230 -18.18 -0.28 -17.91
C ASN A 230 -18.93 -1.24 -16.97
N ASN A 231 -20.20 -1.50 -17.28
CA ASN A 231 -21.09 -2.31 -16.42
C ASN A 231 -20.88 -3.83 -16.53
N TYR A 232 -20.06 -4.32 -17.46
CA TYR A 232 -19.86 -5.76 -17.68
C TYR A 232 -18.83 -6.43 -16.78
N TYR A 233 -18.15 -5.67 -15.91
CA TYR A 233 -17.22 -6.21 -14.93
C TYR A 233 -17.95 -6.72 -13.68
N SER A 234 -17.45 -7.82 -13.12
CA SER A 234 -17.91 -8.40 -11.85
C SER A 234 -16.73 -8.80 -10.97
N ILE A 235 -16.90 -8.71 -9.65
CA ILE A 235 -15.94 -9.20 -8.66
C ILE A 235 -16.54 -10.45 -8.02
N ILE A 236 -15.79 -11.54 -7.99
CA ILE A 236 -16.18 -12.81 -7.38
C ILE A 236 -15.23 -13.05 -6.19
N ASP A 237 -15.81 -13.06 -5.00
CA ASP A 237 -15.08 -13.33 -3.75
C ASP A 237 -14.88 -14.84 -3.54
N ASN A 238 -13.89 -15.20 -2.75
CA ASN A 238 -13.54 -16.58 -2.40
C ASN A 238 -13.35 -16.73 -0.88
N GLU A 239 -12.93 -17.91 -0.45
CA GLU A 239 -12.92 -18.33 0.95
C GLU A 239 -11.90 -17.58 1.85
N ARG A 240 -11.01 -16.75 1.28
CA ARG A 240 -9.98 -15.95 2.01
C ARG A 240 -8.97 -16.85 2.74
N GLY A 241 -8.26 -16.30 3.74
CA GLY A 241 -7.42 -17.08 4.66
C GLY A 241 -6.09 -17.56 4.08
N GLY A 242 -5.48 -16.81 3.15
CA GLY A 242 -4.18 -17.14 2.55
C GLY A 242 -4.27 -18.01 1.29
N ASP A 243 -5.42 -18.61 1.00
CA ASP A 243 -5.68 -19.43 -0.20
C ASP A 243 -6.21 -18.64 -1.40
N CYS A 244 -6.48 -17.35 -1.23
CA CYS A 244 -7.24 -16.55 -2.18
C CYS A 244 -6.67 -16.56 -3.62
N LEU A 245 -5.35 -16.42 -3.78
CA LEU A 245 -4.71 -16.51 -5.11
C LEU A 245 -5.01 -17.86 -5.79
N PHE A 246 -4.81 -18.97 -5.06
CA PHE A 246 -5.00 -20.31 -5.59
C PHE A 246 -6.49 -20.61 -5.87
N ALA A 247 -7.38 -20.08 -5.02
CA ALA A 247 -8.82 -20.17 -5.21
C ALA A 247 -9.26 -19.48 -6.52
N THR A 248 -8.74 -18.29 -6.81
CA THR A 248 -9.07 -17.60 -8.08
C THR A 248 -8.68 -18.41 -9.32
N ILE A 249 -7.56 -19.14 -9.27
CA ILE A 249 -7.13 -20.04 -10.35
C ILE A 249 -8.09 -21.22 -10.47
N ARG A 250 -8.38 -21.90 -9.36
CA ARG A 250 -9.34 -23.02 -9.31
C ARG A 250 -10.67 -22.60 -9.92
N ASP A 251 -11.20 -21.46 -9.51
CA ASP A 251 -12.52 -20.97 -9.91
C ASP A 251 -12.56 -20.56 -11.38
N ALA A 252 -11.51 -19.88 -11.87
CA ALA A 252 -11.39 -19.49 -13.27
C ALA A 252 -11.35 -20.71 -14.22
N PHE A 253 -10.58 -21.74 -13.89
CA PHE A 253 -10.48 -22.96 -14.70
C PHE A 253 -11.74 -23.83 -14.62
N ALA A 254 -12.45 -23.82 -13.49
CA ALA A 254 -13.72 -24.55 -13.35
C ALA A 254 -14.76 -24.11 -14.40
N GLN A 255 -14.75 -22.83 -14.80
CA GLN A 255 -15.65 -22.30 -15.83
C GLN A 255 -15.48 -22.98 -17.20
N ILE A 256 -14.29 -23.50 -17.50
CA ILE A 256 -13.99 -24.23 -18.75
C ILE A 256 -13.92 -25.75 -18.54
N GLY A 257 -14.48 -26.25 -17.44
CA GLY A 257 -14.56 -27.68 -17.13
C GLY A 257 -13.26 -28.32 -16.70
N GLN A 258 -12.23 -27.53 -16.38
CA GLN A 258 -10.95 -28.02 -15.84
C GLN A 258 -10.99 -27.91 -14.32
N ILE A 259 -11.18 -29.04 -13.64
CA ILE A 259 -11.36 -29.09 -12.18
C ILE A 259 -10.02 -29.42 -11.51
N THR A 260 -9.71 -28.64 -10.48
CA THR A 260 -8.56 -28.84 -9.58
C THR A 260 -8.94 -28.44 -8.15
N SER A 261 -7.97 -28.46 -7.24
CA SER A 261 -8.11 -28.00 -5.85
C SER A 261 -6.96 -27.06 -5.49
N VAL A 262 -7.19 -26.15 -4.53
CA VAL A 262 -6.14 -25.27 -3.99
C VAL A 262 -4.90 -26.06 -3.59
N GLN A 263 -5.09 -27.17 -2.87
CA GLN A 263 -4.00 -28.04 -2.42
C GLN A 263 -3.13 -28.55 -3.57
N LYS A 264 -3.72 -29.06 -4.65
CA LYS A 264 -2.99 -29.52 -5.84
C LYS A 264 -2.16 -28.41 -6.50
N ILE A 265 -2.70 -27.18 -6.57
CA ILE A 265 -1.97 -26.04 -7.13
C ILE A 265 -0.79 -25.68 -6.23
N ARG A 266 -0.99 -25.63 -4.90
CA ARG A 266 0.07 -25.37 -3.92
C ARG A 266 1.16 -26.44 -3.96
N GLU A 267 0.79 -27.71 -4.07
CA GLU A 267 1.74 -28.82 -4.21
C GLU A 267 2.60 -28.67 -5.46
N LYS A 268 1.99 -28.33 -6.60
CA LYS A 268 2.75 -28.06 -7.84
C LYS A 268 3.70 -26.87 -7.67
N LEU A 269 3.25 -25.79 -7.05
CA LEU A 269 4.10 -24.62 -6.75
C LEU A 269 5.26 -24.98 -5.80
N SER A 270 5.02 -25.80 -4.77
CA SER A 270 6.06 -26.23 -3.82
C SER A 270 7.18 -27.05 -4.50
N GLY A 271 6.88 -27.70 -5.63
CA GLY A 271 7.86 -28.41 -6.44
C GLY A 271 8.89 -27.50 -7.12
N GLU A 272 8.57 -26.23 -7.32
CA GLU A 272 9.43 -25.23 -7.98
C GLU A 272 10.37 -24.51 -7.00
N VAL A 273 10.30 -24.85 -5.71
CA VAL A 273 11.14 -24.25 -4.67
C VAL A 273 12.58 -24.74 -4.81
N SER A 274 13.49 -23.80 -5.02
CA SER A 274 14.93 -24.04 -5.07
C SER A 274 15.60 -23.82 -3.71
N GLU A 275 16.79 -24.39 -3.51
CA GLU A 275 17.63 -24.11 -2.33
C GLU A 275 17.94 -22.63 -2.20
N LYS A 276 18.27 -21.96 -3.32
CA LYS A 276 18.52 -20.52 -3.35
C LYS A 276 17.34 -19.74 -2.77
N LEU A 277 16.12 -20.02 -3.23
CA LEU A 277 14.92 -19.34 -2.75
C LEU A 277 14.72 -19.56 -1.24
N PHE A 278 14.93 -20.79 -0.77
CA PHE A 278 14.85 -21.10 0.66
C PHE A 278 15.87 -20.28 1.48
N PHE A 279 17.14 -20.26 1.06
CA PHE A 279 18.18 -19.49 1.74
C PHE A 279 17.89 -17.99 1.72
N ASP A 280 17.42 -17.45 0.59
CA ASP A 280 17.05 -16.03 0.47
C ASP A 280 15.94 -15.65 1.48
N TYR A 281 14.91 -16.49 1.65
CA TYR A 281 13.86 -16.27 2.66
C TYR A 281 14.38 -16.43 4.09
N LYS A 282 15.21 -17.46 4.34
CA LYS A 282 15.76 -17.74 5.67
C LYS A 282 16.68 -16.64 6.16
N GLU A 283 17.58 -16.17 5.29
CA GLU A 283 18.50 -15.08 5.57
C GLU A 283 17.72 -13.80 5.92
N ARG A 284 16.73 -13.43 5.12
CA ARG A 284 15.87 -12.27 5.40
C ARG A 284 15.18 -12.39 6.77
N TYR A 285 14.59 -13.54 7.06
CA TYR A 285 13.93 -13.79 8.35
C TYR A 285 14.91 -13.65 9.52
N ASP A 286 16.09 -14.28 9.43
CA ASP A 286 17.08 -14.26 10.51
C ASP A 286 17.64 -12.86 10.78
N ILE A 287 17.92 -12.10 9.72
CA ILE A 287 18.40 -10.72 9.86
C ILE A 287 17.31 -9.84 10.47
N LEU A 288 16.06 -9.93 9.99
CA LEU A 288 14.95 -9.11 10.52
C LEU A 288 14.70 -9.43 12.00
N LYS A 289 14.65 -10.72 12.36
CA LYS A 289 14.47 -11.16 13.74
C LYS A 289 15.60 -10.67 14.65
N THR A 290 16.85 -10.86 14.23
CA THR A 290 18.02 -10.43 15.01
C THR A 290 18.03 -8.90 15.20
N THR A 291 17.65 -8.16 14.15
CA THR A 291 17.55 -6.70 14.18
C THR A 291 16.47 -6.23 15.15
N LEU A 292 15.29 -6.85 15.16
CA LEU A 292 14.22 -6.50 16.10
C LEU A 292 14.62 -6.72 17.57
N VAL A 293 15.31 -7.83 17.86
CA VAL A 293 15.84 -8.11 19.20
C VAL A 293 16.87 -7.06 19.59
N LYS A 294 17.81 -6.76 18.70
CA LYS A 294 18.84 -5.74 18.93
C LYS A 294 18.23 -4.36 19.15
N ASP A 295 17.32 -3.92 18.29
CA ASP A 295 16.66 -2.62 18.42
C ASP A 295 15.93 -2.51 19.77
N SER A 296 15.29 -3.59 20.22
CA SER A 296 14.64 -3.64 21.54
C SER A 296 15.64 -3.52 22.69
N GLN A 297 16.81 -4.14 22.58
CA GLN A 297 17.89 -4.01 23.57
C GLN A 297 18.49 -2.59 23.58
N ASP A 298 18.74 -2.02 22.40
CA ASP A 298 19.28 -0.66 22.24
C ASP A 298 18.32 0.39 22.82
N ILE A 299 17.01 0.24 22.60
CA ILE A 299 15.98 1.12 23.19
C ILE A 299 16.04 1.07 24.72
N LYS A 300 16.11 -0.13 25.32
CA LYS A 300 16.19 -0.29 26.79
C LYS A 300 17.48 0.32 27.35
N SER A 301 18.61 0.11 26.67
CA SER A 301 19.89 0.71 27.06
C SER A 301 19.81 2.24 27.09
N LEU A 302 19.24 2.85 26.03
CA LEU A 302 19.07 4.30 25.95
C LEU A 302 18.10 4.84 27.01
N GLU A 303 17.07 4.09 27.38
CA GLU A 303 16.18 4.44 28.50
C GLU A 303 16.93 4.44 29.84
N GLY A 304 17.76 3.42 30.10
CA GLY A 304 18.62 3.37 31.28
C GLY A 304 19.62 4.55 31.33
N GLU A 305 20.27 4.86 30.21
CA GLU A 305 21.16 6.02 30.10
C GLU A 305 20.43 7.35 30.36
N TYR A 306 19.22 7.50 29.82
CA TYR A 306 18.40 8.70 30.04
C TYR A 306 18.05 8.87 31.52
N ILE A 307 17.63 7.79 32.21
CA ILE A 307 17.34 7.80 33.65
C ILE A 307 18.60 8.20 34.45
N ASN A 308 19.76 7.66 34.10
CA ASN A 308 21.03 8.02 34.74
C ASN A 308 21.38 9.51 34.55
N VAL A 309 21.19 10.06 33.35
CA VAL A 309 21.40 11.50 33.08
C VAL A 309 20.41 12.36 33.87
N LYS A 310 19.15 11.93 33.98
CA LYS A 310 18.13 12.62 34.79
C LYS A 310 18.51 12.66 36.27
N GLN A 311 18.95 11.53 36.84
CA GLN A 311 19.42 11.47 38.22
C GLN A 311 20.64 12.36 38.46
N LYS A 312 21.61 12.40 37.53
CA LYS A 312 22.75 13.32 37.61
C LYS A 312 22.29 14.77 37.58
N TYR A 313 21.35 15.11 36.69
CA TYR A 313 20.81 16.47 36.58
C TYR A 313 20.13 16.96 37.87
N GLU A 314 19.38 16.08 38.54
CA GLU A 314 18.73 16.39 39.82
C GLU A 314 19.75 16.67 40.94
N ASN A 315 20.91 16.00 40.91
CA ASN A 315 21.97 16.12 41.92
C ASN A 315 23.03 17.19 41.61
N THR A 316 23.13 17.67 40.37
CA THR A 316 24.05 18.75 39.99
C THR A 316 23.48 20.11 40.40
N LEU A 317 24.33 21.04 40.86
CA LEU A 317 23.94 22.44 41.13
C LEU A 317 24.47 23.41 40.07
N ASP A 318 25.62 23.11 39.47
CA ASP A 318 26.25 23.96 38.47
C ASP A 318 25.39 24.12 37.21
N ARG A 319 25.23 25.37 36.76
CA ARG A 319 24.35 25.71 35.63
C ARG A 319 24.90 25.24 34.29
N ASN A 320 26.21 25.27 34.10
CA ASN A 320 26.84 24.85 32.83
C ASN A 320 26.80 23.34 32.70
N GLU A 321 27.08 22.62 33.78
CA GLU A 321 26.97 21.16 33.85
C GLU A 321 25.52 20.70 33.65
N LYS A 322 24.54 21.38 34.26
CA LYS A 322 23.11 21.14 33.96
C LYS A 322 22.76 21.31 32.49
N LYS A 323 23.32 22.34 31.82
CA LYS A 323 23.09 22.55 30.39
C LYS A 323 23.65 21.39 29.56
N MET A 324 24.87 20.93 29.87
CA MET A 324 25.48 19.78 29.21
C MET A 324 24.65 18.51 29.39
N LEU A 325 24.10 18.28 30.59
CA LEU A 325 23.22 17.15 30.87
C LEU A 325 21.89 17.24 30.09
N ILE A 326 21.30 18.43 29.94
CA ILE A 326 20.12 18.64 29.10
C ILE A 326 20.43 18.32 27.63
N ASP A 327 21.55 18.80 27.10
CA ASP A 327 21.94 18.57 25.71
C ASP A 327 22.25 17.08 25.47
N SER A 328 22.87 16.40 26.44
CA SER A 328 23.06 14.95 26.43
C SER A 328 21.71 14.20 26.45
N ALA A 329 20.79 14.56 27.35
CA ALA A 329 19.46 13.96 27.43
C ALA A 329 18.66 14.11 26.13
N LYS A 330 18.75 15.28 25.47
CA LYS A 330 18.17 15.49 24.13
C LYS A 330 18.80 14.58 23.08
N GLY A 331 20.12 14.42 23.10
CA GLY A 331 20.84 13.51 22.20
C GLY A 331 20.38 12.06 22.35
N ILE A 332 20.31 11.57 23.58
CA ILE A 332 19.83 10.21 23.91
C ILE A 332 18.38 10.03 23.43
N ASN A 333 17.50 10.98 23.72
CA ASN A 333 16.10 10.88 23.29
C ASN A 333 15.97 10.89 21.76
N ASN A 334 16.73 11.74 21.05
CA ASN A 334 16.72 11.77 19.59
C ASN A 334 17.19 10.43 18.97
N GLN A 335 18.19 9.80 19.59
CA GLN A 335 18.66 8.48 19.17
C GLN A 335 17.60 7.40 19.44
N ARG A 336 16.98 7.41 20.61
CA ARG A 336 15.90 6.47 20.97
C ARG A 336 14.72 6.60 20.00
N GLU A 337 14.26 7.81 19.74
CA GLU A 337 13.18 8.09 18.77
C GLU A 337 13.52 7.63 17.36
N LYS A 338 14.79 7.75 16.95
CA LYS A 338 15.26 7.22 15.67
C LYS A 338 15.17 5.69 15.64
N ILE A 339 15.67 5.00 16.66
CA ILE A 339 15.63 3.54 16.73
C ILE A 339 14.19 3.03 16.80
N LEU A 340 13.30 3.70 17.54
CA LEU A 340 11.86 3.38 17.58
C LEU A 340 11.22 3.42 16.18
N ARG A 341 11.52 4.46 15.40
CA ARG A 341 11.05 4.54 14.00
C ARG A 341 11.64 3.44 13.14
N GLU A 342 12.93 3.17 13.24
CA GLU A 342 13.59 2.08 12.50
C GLU A 342 13.03 0.69 12.87
N LYS A 343 12.75 0.46 14.15
CA LYS A 343 12.13 -0.77 14.66
C LYS A 343 10.72 -0.95 14.09
N LYS A 344 9.90 0.11 14.05
CA LYS A 344 8.56 0.09 13.44
C LYS A 344 8.62 -0.36 11.97
N VAL A 345 9.55 0.19 11.20
CA VAL A 345 9.78 -0.22 9.80
C VAL A 345 10.22 -1.68 9.70
N THR A 346 11.16 -2.11 10.55
CA THR A 346 11.65 -3.49 10.59
C THR A 346 10.51 -4.46 10.92
N SER A 347 9.62 -4.10 11.84
CA SER A 347 8.47 -4.89 12.25
C SER A 347 7.43 -5.04 11.12
N GLU A 348 7.13 -3.95 10.40
CA GLU A 348 6.24 -3.98 9.24
C GLU A 348 6.78 -4.90 8.14
N VAL A 349 8.06 -4.76 7.80
CA VAL A 349 8.73 -5.60 6.80
C VAL A 349 8.81 -7.07 7.23
N SER A 350 8.92 -7.34 8.54
CA SER A 350 9.01 -8.70 9.05
C SER A 350 7.74 -9.52 8.85
N GLN A 351 6.58 -8.88 8.61
CA GLN A 351 5.34 -9.58 8.33
C GLN A 351 5.45 -10.43 7.06
N ASP A 352 6.17 -9.96 6.03
CA ASP A 352 6.38 -10.66 4.75
C ASP A 352 7.11 -12.01 4.93
N VAL A 353 7.87 -12.18 6.01
CA VAL A 353 8.65 -13.41 6.26
C VAL A 353 8.27 -14.10 7.56
N LYS A 354 7.20 -13.66 8.23
CA LYS A 354 6.77 -14.20 9.53
C LYS A 354 6.50 -15.71 9.48
N PHE A 355 6.04 -16.22 8.32
CA PHE A 355 5.79 -17.64 8.10
C PHE A 355 7.05 -18.52 8.16
N MET A 356 8.26 -17.93 8.08
CA MET A 356 9.54 -18.64 8.18
C MET A 356 9.92 -19.06 9.61
N LYS A 357 9.09 -18.70 10.60
CA LYS A 357 9.28 -19.15 11.98
C LYS A 357 9.37 -20.68 12.05
N ASP A 358 10.44 -21.17 12.68
CA ASP A 358 10.75 -22.60 12.89
C ASP A 358 10.98 -23.42 11.60
N ILE A 359 11.25 -22.75 10.47
CA ILE A 359 11.62 -23.38 9.19
C ILE A 359 13.14 -23.36 9.02
N ASP A 360 13.76 -24.54 9.16
CA ASP A 360 15.22 -24.73 9.12
C ASP A 360 15.70 -25.59 7.93
N THR A 361 14.76 -26.13 7.14
CA THR A 361 15.05 -27.07 6.05
C THR A 361 14.17 -26.77 4.85
N LEU A 362 14.68 -27.10 3.65
CA LEU A 362 13.97 -26.96 2.39
C LEU A 362 12.63 -27.72 2.41
N ASP A 363 12.59 -28.91 3.02
CA ASP A 363 11.37 -29.72 3.09
C ASP A 363 10.29 -29.06 3.97
N LYS A 364 10.65 -28.54 5.16
CA LYS A 364 9.70 -27.75 5.98
C LYS A 364 9.20 -26.52 5.23
N PHE A 365 10.05 -25.86 4.45
CA PHE A 365 9.65 -24.72 3.65
C PHE A 365 8.63 -25.11 2.56
N LYS A 366 8.86 -26.23 1.86
CA LYS A 366 7.91 -26.79 0.90
C LYS A 366 6.58 -27.14 1.56
N GLU A 367 6.60 -27.77 2.74
CA GLU A 367 5.38 -28.05 3.51
C GLU A 367 4.65 -26.76 3.91
N LYS A 368 5.38 -25.69 4.26
CA LYS A 368 4.75 -24.40 4.56
C LYS A 368 4.05 -23.79 3.35
N ILE A 369 4.65 -23.86 2.17
CA ILE A 369 4.04 -23.38 0.91
C ILE A 369 2.75 -24.14 0.58
N LYS A 370 2.68 -25.42 0.95
CA LYS A 370 1.47 -26.24 0.82
C LYS A 370 0.35 -25.84 1.78
N SER A 371 0.63 -25.03 2.80
CA SER A 371 -0.35 -24.57 3.78
C SER A 371 -0.90 -23.17 3.48
N CYS A 372 -2.05 -22.83 4.07
CA CYS A 372 -2.67 -21.51 3.97
C CYS A 372 -1.89 -20.39 4.69
N GLU A 373 -0.90 -20.74 5.52
CA GLU A 373 -0.03 -19.75 6.17
C GLU A 373 0.94 -19.08 5.18
N PHE A 374 1.23 -19.71 4.04
CA PHE A 374 1.97 -19.08 2.95
C PHE A 374 1.01 -18.33 2.02
N TRP A 375 1.16 -17.02 1.97
CA TRP A 375 0.40 -16.14 1.10
C TRP A 375 1.12 -16.02 -0.24
N GLY A 376 0.39 -16.14 -1.34
CA GLY A 376 0.98 -16.10 -2.68
C GLY A 376 1.57 -14.72 -3.02
N GLU A 377 2.87 -14.55 -2.81
CA GLU A 377 3.62 -13.31 -3.09
C GLU A 377 4.11 -13.22 -4.56
N LYS A 378 4.96 -12.23 -4.85
CA LYS A 378 5.56 -11.97 -6.18
C LYS A 378 6.15 -13.23 -6.84
N TRP A 379 6.90 -14.06 -6.10
CA TRP A 379 7.49 -15.29 -6.64
C TRP A 379 6.42 -16.33 -7.03
N ALA A 380 5.37 -16.47 -6.22
CA ALA A 380 4.29 -17.40 -6.48
C ALA A 380 3.53 -17.02 -7.76
N LEU A 381 3.25 -15.72 -7.95
CA LEU A 381 2.59 -15.21 -9.15
C LEU A 381 3.34 -15.59 -10.43
N SER A 382 4.61 -15.19 -10.57
CA SER A 382 5.39 -15.45 -11.79
C SER A 382 5.61 -16.94 -12.04
N THR A 383 5.81 -17.71 -10.98
CA THR A 383 5.99 -19.17 -11.06
C THR A 383 4.70 -19.85 -11.51
N LEU A 384 3.54 -19.45 -10.97
CA LEU A 384 2.22 -19.97 -11.37
C LEU A 384 1.89 -19.64 -12.83
N GLU A 385 2.24 -18.44 -13.30
CA GLU A 385 2.10 -18.05 -14.70
C GLU A 385 2.84 -19.01 -15.63
N ARG A 386 4.09 -19.36 -15.30
CA ARG A 386 4.90 -20.30 -16.07
C ARG A 386 4.36 -21.74 -15.99
N ILE A 387 4.13 -22.28 -14.79
CA ILE A 387 3.81 -23.71 -14.63
C ILE A 387 2.37 -24.07 -15.03
N LEU A 388 1.47 -23.08 -15.10
CA LEU A 388 0.09 -23.26 -15.57
C LEU A 388 -0.13 -22.75 -17.00
N ASN A 389 0.86 -22.05 -17.56
CA ASN A 389 0.81 -21.34 -18.85
C ASN A 389 -0.34 -20.32 -18.92
N ILE A 390 -0.41 -19.43 -17.93
CA ILE A 390 -1.42 -18.37 -17.80
C ILE A 390 -0.76 -17.02 -17.53
N LYS A 391 -1.46 -15.91 -17.75
CA LYS A 391 -1.01 -14.58 -17.33
C LYS A 391 -2.04 -13.90 -16.44
N PHE A 392 -1.61 -13.42 -15.28
CA PHE A 392 -2.44 -12.59 -14.42
C PHE A 392 -2.47 -11.14 -14.90
N ILE A 393 -3.63 -10.50 -14.74
CA ILE A 393 -3.82 -9.06 -14.89
C ILE A 393 -4.36 -8.55 -13.56
N ILE A 394 -3.51 -7.90 -12.76
CA ILE A 394 -3.81 -7.60 -11.37
C ILE A 394 -4.20 -6.12 -11.22
N LEU A 395 -5.41 -5.87 -10.70
CA LEU A 395 -5.96 -4.54 -10.47
C LEU A 395 -6.03 -4.23 -8.97
N SER A 396 -5.34 -3.18 -8.53
CA SER A 396 -5.25 -2.74 -7.14
C SER A 396 -6.46 -1.88 -6.73
N SER A 397 -7.31 -2.41 -5.85
CA SER A 397 -8.41 -1.63 -5.29
C SER A 397 -7.92 -0.63 -4.22
N GLU A 398 -6.76 -0.86 -3.62
CA GLU A 398 -6.10 0.11 -2.73
C GLU A 398 -5.73 1.38 -3.48
N ALA A 399 -5.06 1.23 -4.62
CA ALA A 399 -4.65 2.35 -5.46
C ALA A 399 -5.87 3.15 -5.94
N TYR A 400 -6.95 2.47 -6.30
CA TYR A 400 -8.22 3.12 -6.66
C TYR A 400 -8.79 3.96 -5.51
N LYS A 401 -8.87 3.39 -4.29
CA LYS A 401 -9.37 4.09 -3.10
C LYS A 401 -8.53 5.31 -2.76
N GLU A 402 -7.22 5.24 -3.01
CA GLU A 402 -6.27 6.35 -2.80
C GLU A 402 -6.23 7.37 -3.94
N LYS A 403 -7.06 7.15 -4.99
CA LYS A 403 -7.09 7.95 -6.23
C LYS A 403 -5.77 7.94 -6.99
N ASP A 404 -4.91 6.95 -6.70
CA ASP A 404 -3.68 6.65 -7.42
C ASP A 404 -4.02 5.82 -8.68
N TYR A 405 -4.82 6.41 -9.57
CA TYR A 405 -5.36 5.71 -10.76
C TYR A 405 -4.26 5.25 -11.72
N ALA A 406 -3.08 5.88 -11.68
CA ALA A 406 -1.95 5.47 -12.50
C ALA A 406 -1.41 4.08 -12.11
N ASN A 407 -1.54 3.72 -10.83
CA ASN A 407 -1.03 2.50 -10.23
C ASN A 407 -2.12 1.48 -9.89
N VAL A 408 -3.32 1.62 -10.48
CA VAL A 408 -4.38 0.61 -10.35
C VAL A 408 -3.99 -0.67 -11.07
N LEU A 409 -3.32 -0.60 -12.23
CA LEU A 409 -2.77 -1.79 -12.86
C LEU A 409 -1.41 -2.11 -12.22
N ASN A 410 -1.29 -3.27 -11.59
CA ASN A 410 0.00 -3.76 -11.10
C ASN A 410 0.75 -4.40 -12.27
N CYS A 411 1.90 -3.82 -12.60
CA CYS A 411 2.81 -4.37 -13.59
C CYS A 411 3.81 -5.29 -12.89
N ASP A 412 3.65 -6.60 -13.06
CA ASP A 412 4.57 -7.57 -12.47
C ASP A 412 5.98 -7.39 -13.03
N GLU A 413 6.96 -7.40 -12.13
CA GLU A 413 8.38 -7.44 -12.48
C GLU A 413 8.73 -8.84 -13.02
N LEU A 414 9.67 -8.88 -13.97
CA LEU A 414 10.22 -10.14 -14.48
C LEU A 414 11.08 -10.79 -13.38
N ASN A 415 10.48 -11.69 -12.61
CA ASN A 415 11.13 -12.37 -11.47
C ASN A 415 11.31 -13.88 -11.69
N ASP A 416 11.10 -14.36 -12.93
CA ASP A 416 11.27 -15.77 -13.29
C ASP A 416 12.44 -15.92 -14.29
N PRO A 417 13.62 -16.38 -13.84
CA PRO A 417 14.79 -16.52 -14.70
C PRO A 417 14.57 -17.47 -15.89
N LEU A 418 13.64 -18.42 -15.78
CA LEU A 418 13.34 -19.35 -16.88
C LEU A 418 12.55 -18.64 -17.98
N LEU A 419 11.57 -17.80 -17.64
CA LEU A 419 10.87 -16.98 -18.63
C LEU A 419 11.80 -15.93 -19.26
N GLU A 420 12.65 -15.30 -18.45
CA GLU A 420 13.66 -14.35 -18.93
C GLU A 420 14.60 -14.99 -19.95
N SER A 421 15.16 -16.16 -19.62
CA SER A 421 16.07 -16.89 -20.53
C SER A 421 15.41 -17.35 -21.83
N ARG A 422 14.09 -17.57 -21.83
CA ARG A 422 13.33 -17.94 -23.03
C ARG A 422 13.12 -16.77 -23.97
N GLY A 423 13.06 -15.54 -23.44
CA GLY A 423 12.81 -14.32 -24.22
C GLY A 423 11.41 -14.21 -24.84
N GLU A 424 10.54 -15.20 -24.64
CA GLU A 424 9.18 -15.25 -25.16
C GLU A 424 8.26 -15.97 -24.16
N PHE A 425 7.05 -15.44 -24.00
CA PHE A 425 6.00 -16.03 -23.16
C PHE A 425 4.65 -16.05 -23.90
N MET A 426 4.10 -17.24 -24.12
CA MET A 426 2.84 -17.45 -24.85
C MET A 426 1.74 -18.02 -23.92
N PRO A 427 1.13 -17.20 -23.05
CA PRO A 427 0.09 -17.65 -22.14
C PRO A 427 -1.15 -18.13 -22.91
N GLU A 428 -1.66 -19.29 -22.53
CA GLU A 428 -2.88 -19.86 -23.12
C GLU A 428 -4.13 -19.13 -22.63
N TYR A 429 -4.10 -18.71 -21.37
CA TYR A 429 -5.19 -18.01 -20.72
C TYR A 429 -4.72 -16.80 -19.91
N TYR A 430 -5.62 -15.86 -19.72
CA TYR A 430 -5.48 -14.68 -18.89
C TYR A 430 -6.53 -14.72 -17.79
N ILE A 431 -6.13 -14.36 -16.58
CA ILE A 431 -7.01 -14.27 -15.41
C ILE A 431 -6.88 -12.86 -14.84
N ILE A 432 -8.00 -12.15 -14.73
CA ILE A 432 -8.01 -10.80 -14.16
C ILE A 432 -8.29 -10.94 -12.66
N LEU A 433 -7.44 -10.33 -11.85
CA LEU A 433 -7.52 -10.36 -10.40
C LEU A 433 -7.75 -8.95 -9.85
N GLU A 434 -8.54 -8.84 -8.80
CA GLU A 434 -8.53 -7.67 -7.93
C GLU A 434 -7.66 -7.98 -6.72
N ASN A 435 -6.75 -7.06 -6.38
CA ASN A 435 -5.92 -7.15 -5.19
C ASN A 435 -6.24 -5.99 -4.24
N SER A 436 -6.62 -6.33 -3.01
CA SER A 436 -6.91 -5.37 -1.95
C SER A 436 -5.74 -5.10 -1.01
N GLY A 437 -4.55 -5.62 -1.32
CA GLY A 437 -3.33 -5.57 -0.50
C GLY A 437 -3.09 -6.85 0.30
N TRP A 438 -4.17 -7.52 0.70
CA TRP A 438 -4.15 -8.72 1.56
C TRP A 438 -5.07 -9.84 1.06
N HIS A 439 -5.76 -9.64 -0.08
CA HIS A 439 -6.70 -10.60 -0.62
C HIS A 439 -6.86 -10.43 -2.14
N TYR A 440 -6.94 -11.57 -2.83
CA TYR A 440 -7.20 -11.66 -4.25
C TYR A 440 -8.64 -12.09 -4.52
N ASN A 441 -9.36 -11.30 -5.33
CA ASN A 441 -10.66 -11.68 -5.88
C ASN A 441 -10.54 -11.93 -7.38
N LEU A 442 -11.42 -12.79 -7.90
CA LEU A 442 -11.51 -13.06 -9.33
C LEU A 442 -12.35 -11.98 -10.01
N VAL A 443 -11.84 -11.40 -11.09
CA VAL A 443 -12.55 -10.39 -11.87
C VAL A 443 -13.08 -11.01 -13.16
N GLY A 444 -14.40 -10.98 -13.29
CA GLY A 444 -15.10 -11.42 -14.49
C GLY A 444 -15.42 -10.27 -15.45
N TYR A 445 -15.60 -10.61 -16.73
CA TYR A 445 -16.04 -9.71 -17.78
C TYR A 445 -17.05 -10.42 -18.69
N LYS A 446 -18.23 -9.80 -18.89
CA LYS A 446 -19.35 -10.39 -19.66
C LYS A 446 -19.67 -11.83 -19.21
N LYS A 447 -19.66 -12.05 -17.89
CA LYS A 447 -19.86 -13.35 -17.19
C LYS A 447 -18.74 -14.39 -17.39
N LYS A 448 -17.71 -14.08 -18.16
CA LYS A 448 -16.52 -14.92 -18.29
C LYS A 448 -15.49 -14.58 -17.21
N GLN A 449 -14.69 -15.55 -16.79
CA GLN A 449 -13.75 -15.50 -15.67
C GLN A 449 -12.31 -15.88 -16.08
N ILE A 450 -12.16 -16.54 -17.23
CA ILE A 450 -10.88 -16.92 -17.83
C ILE A 450 -10.90 -16.54 -19.32
N PHE A 451 -9.84 -15.95 -19.82
CA PHE A 451 -9.84 -15.27 -21.12
C PHE A 451 -8.72 -15.76 -22.02
N LYS A 452 -8.96 -15.88 -23.32
CA LYS A 452 -7.88 -15.82 -24.32
C LYS A 452 -7.53 -14.37 -24.62
N PHE A 453 -6.39 -14.10 -25.24
CA PHE A 453 -5.96 -12.74 -25.56
C PHE A 453 -7.03 -11.89 -26.27
N LYS A 454 -7.71 -12.47 -27.27
CA LYS A 454 -8.80 -11.82 -28.03
C LYS A 454 -9.97 -11.39 -27.15
N GLU A 455 -10.19 -12.05 -26.02
CA GLU A 455 -11.33 -11.83 -25.13
C GLU A 455 -11.05 -10.79 -24.04
N ILE A 456 -9.79 -10.36 -23.89
CA ILE A 456 -9.42 -9.31 -22.94
C ILE A 456 -10.07 -7.99 -23.41
N PRO A 457 -10.75 -7.24 -22.52
CA PRO A 457 -11.33 -5.94 -22.86
C PRO A 457 -10.30 -4.97 -23.45
N TYR A 458 -10.70 -4.20 -24.47
CA TYR A 458 -9.81 -3.29 -25.18
C TYR A 458 -9.09 -2.31 -24.24
N ASP A 459 -9.83 -1.73 -23.28
CA ASP A 459 -9.27 -0.75 -22.34
C ASP A 459 -8.24 -1.35 -21.40
N ILE A 460 -8.37 -2.64 -21.05
CA ILE A 460 -7.35 -3.35 -20.27
C ILE A 460 -6.10 -3.56 -21.12
N LYS A 461 -6.24 -3.99 -22.38
CA LYS A 461 -5.08 -4.13 -23.29
C LYS A 461 -4.34 -2.80 -23.45
N LYS A 462 -5.10 -1.73 -23.68
CA LYS A 462 -4.58 -0.35 -23.77
C LYS A 462 -3.88 0.08 -22.48
N MET A 463 -4.46 -0.23 -21.31
CA MET A 463 -3.86 0.12 -20.03
C MET A 463 -2.53 -0.63 -19.80
N ILE A 464 -2.46 -1.92 -20.14
CA ILE A 464 -1.24 -2.74 -20.09
C ILE A 464 -0.14 -2.13 -20.96
N VAL A 465 -0.43 -1.83 -22.23
CA VAL A 465 0.57 -1.21 -23.13
C VAL A 465 1.06 0.14 -22.58
N ASN A 466 0.15 0.98 -22.11
CA ASN A 466 0.48 2.32 -21.62
C ASN A 466 1.12 2.36 -20.24
N ARG A 467 1.19 1.26 -19.50
CA ARG A 467 1.70 1.23 -18.12
C ARG A 467 2.81 0.21 -17.94
N CYS A 468 2.55 -1.03 -18.32
CA CYS A 468 3.47 -2.13 -18.10
C CYS A 468 4.52 -2.28 -19.20
N MET A 469 4.26 -1.73 -20.39
CA MET A 469 5.18 -1.83 -21.54
C MET A 469 5.79 -0.47 -21.91
N GLU A 470 5.78 0.53 -21.00
CA GLU A 470 6.34 1.87 -21.25
C GLU A 470 7.86 1.81 -21.56
N LYS A 471 8.61 1.00 -20.81
CA LYS A 471 10.06 0.79 -20.96
C LYS A 471 10.44 -0.43 -21.80
N SER A 472 9.47 -1.06 -22.46
CA SER A 472 9.66 -2.36 -23.13
C SER A 472 10.27 -3.43 -22.20
N ASP A 473 9.92 -3.38 -20.91
CA ASP A 473 10.43 -4.25 -19.85
C ASP A 473 9.27 -5.00 -19.18
N GLY A 474 9.55 -6.01 -18.35
CA GLY A 474 8.56 -6.84 -17.65
C GLY A 474 7.90 -7.94 -18.49
N LEU A 475 7.13 -8.82 -17.82
CA LEU A 475 6.57 -10.03 -18.44
C LEU A 475 5.64 -9.77 -19.63
N PHE A 476 4.90 -8.66 -19.63
CA PHE A 476 4.02 -8.30 -20.77
C PHE A 476 4.81 -7.97 -22.04
N SER A 477 6.06 -7.51 -21.91
CA SER A 477 6.96 -7.24 -23.04
C SER A 477 7.49 -8.53 -23.69
N LEU A 478 7.32 -9.70 -23.08
CA LEU A 478 7.67 -11.01 -23.65
C LEU A 478 6.50 -11.68 -24.40
N ILE A 479 5.30 -11.08 -24.38
CA ILE A 479 4.08 -11.68 -24.96
C ILE A 479 3.86 -11.14 -26.38
N PRO A 480 3.99 -11.97 -27.45
CA PRO A 480 3.88 -11.51 -28.84
C PRO A 480 2.58 -10.78 -29.17
N ASP A 481 1.45 -11.26 -28.64
CA ASP A 481 0.13 -10.65 -28.85
C ASP A 481 0.07 -9.19 -28.36
N PHE A 482 0.71 -8.89 -27.23
CA PHE A 482 0.78 -7.52 -26.70
C PHE A 482 1.75 -6.64 -27.48
N ILE A 483 2.87 -7.20 -27.96
CA ILE A 483 3.80 -6.51 -28.84
C ILE A 483 3.10 -6.12 -30.15
N GLU A 484 2.34 -7.03 -30.74
CA GLU A 484 1.57 -6.78 -31.95
C GLU A 484 0.46 -5.74 -31.71
N PHE A 485 -0.30 -5.86 -30.61
CA PHE A 485 -1.31 -4.88 -30.25
C PHE A 485 -0.71 -3.48 -30.03
N LYS A 486 0.44 -3.37 -29.34
CA LYS A 486 1.19 -2.11 -29.19
C LYS A 486 1.58 -1.54 -30.56
N LYS A 487 2.08 -2.37 -31.46
CA LYS A 487 2.48 -1.95 -32.82
C LYS A 487 1.29 -1.44 -33.63
N ASN A 488 0.18 -2.17 -33.65
CA ASN A 488 -0.97 -1.84 -34.50
C ASN A 488 -1.74 -0.61 -34.00
N GLU A 489 -2.00 -0.52 -32.70
CA GLU A 489 -2.82 0.55 -32.12
C GLU A 489 -2.02 1.82 -31.76
N PHE A 490 -0.69 1.71 -31.60
CA PHE A 490 0.16 2.80 -31.12
C PHE A 490 1.37 3.09 -32.04
N ALA A 491 1.33 2.68 -33.31
CA ALA A 491 2.39 2.91 -34.31
C ALA A 491 2.89 4.37 -34.38
N GLY A 492 2.01 5.35 -34.14
CA GLY A 492 2.36 6.79 -34.12
C GLY A 492 2.98 7.30 -32.82
N SER A 493 3.05 6.47 -31.77
CA SER A 493 3.65 6.75 -30.46
C SER A 493 4.93 5.93 -30.22
N LEU A 494 5.40 5.19 -31.23
CA LEU A 494 6.72 4.58 -31.20
C LEU A 494 7.75 5.71 -31.26
N ASN A 495 8.19 6.17 -30.08
CA ASN A 495 9.49 6.81 -29.99
C ASN A 495 10.48 5.79 -30.55
N VAL A 496 11.00 6.07 -31.74
CA VAL A 496 12.26 5.46 -32.19
C VAL A 496 13.19 5.58 -30.99
N GLU A 497 13.70 4.45 -30.51
CA GLU A 497 14.78 4.42 -29.54
C GLU A 497 15.95 5.18 -30.17
N LYS A 498 15.97 6.50 -29.97
CA LYS A 498 17.20 7.26 -30.05
C LYS A 498 18.05 6.64 -28.98
N ILE A 499 19.16 6.04 -29.41
CA ILE A 499 20.28 5.70 -28.53
C ILE A 499 20.55 6.96 -27.71
N LYS A 500 20.03 6.99 -26.49
CA LYS A 500 20.32 8.05 -25.53
C LYS A 500 21.72 7.72 -25.05
N PHE A 501 22.71 8.41 -25.59
CA PHE A 501 23.98 8.52 -24.88
C PHE A 501 23.65 9.02 -23.47
N GLU A 502 24.15 8.35 -22.43
CA GLU A 502 24.05 8.87 -21.08
C GLU A 502 24.80 10.20 -21.05
N GLU A 503 24.08 11.31 -21.21
CA GLU A 503 24.61 12.61 -20.81
C GLU A 503 24.86 12.52 -19.30
N LEU A 504 26.14 12.60 -18.93
CA LEU A 504 26.56 12.73 -17.54
C LEU A 504 26.01 14.04 -16.99
N SER A 505 24.84 13.98 -16.37
CA SER A 505 24.22 15.14 -15.77
C SER A 505 25.01 15.63 -14.56
N GLU A 506 24.84 16.91 -14.19
CA GLU A 506 25.55 17.51 -13.05
C GLU A 506 25.34 16.71 -11.76
N ALA A 507 24.10 16.26 -11.50
CA ALA A 507 23.77 15.45 -10.33
C ALA A 507 24.48 14.08 -10.36
N LYS A 508 24.63 13.47 -11.55
CA LYS A 508 25.35 12.20 -11.74
C LYS A 508 26.86 12.38 -11.58
N ILE A 509 27.44 13.44 -12.18
CA ILE A 509 28.87 13.78 -12.07
C ILE A 509 29.27 14.02 -10.60
N ARG A 510 28.42 14.72 -9.84
CA ARG A 510 28.64 15.01 -8.42
C ARG A 510 28.35 13.82 -7.50
N GLY A 511 27.83 12.71 -8.02
CA GLY A 511 27.48 11.53 -7.21
C GLY A 511 26.35 11.78 -6.21
N LEU A 512 25.36 12.63 -6.55
CA LEU A 512 24.31 13.04 -5.61
C LEU A 512 23.24 11.97 -5.35
N TYR A 513 23.27 10.84 -6.07
CA TYR A 513 22.31 9.75 -5.91
C TYR A 513 22.89 8.39 -6.29
N ASP A 514 22.31 7.33 -5.73
CA ASP A 514 22.53 5.93 -6.12
C ASP A 514 21.48 5.53 -7.17
N GLU A 515 21.92 4.91 -8.27
CA GLU A 515 21.02 4.46 -9.34
C GLU A 515 20.12 3.30 -8.91
N ASN A 516 20.50 2.58 -7.86
CA ASN A 516 19.78 1.41 -7.37
C ASN A 516 18.71 1.76 -6.32
N ILE A 517 18.72 2.98 -5.78
CA ILE A 517 17.71 3.49 -4.86
C ILE A 517 16.86 4.51 -5.60
N VAL A 518 15.64 4.12 -6.00
CA VAL A 518 14.78 4.95 -6.86
C VAL A 518 13.44 5.19 -6.19
N PHE A 519 13.07 6.47 -6.03
CA PHE A 519 11.73 6.88 -5.61
C PHE A 519 10.99 7.55 -6.74
N VAL A 520 9.72 7.17 -6.91
CA VAL A 520 8.85 7.64 -7.98
C VAL A 520 7.67 8.35 -7.35
N PHE A 521 7.43 9.59 -7.76
CA PHE A 521 6.35 10.39 -7.20
C PHE A 521 5.58 11.18 -8.24
N TYR A 522 4.35 11.55 -7.89
CA TYR A 522 3.51 12.52 -8.57
C TYR A 522 2.42 13.04 -7.61
N ASP A 523 1.56 13.93 -8.09
CA ASP A 523 0.55 14.62 -7.26
C ASP A 523 -0.48 13.69 -6.59
N LYS A 524 -0.66 12.46 -7.09
CA LYS A 524 -1.61 11.47 -6.53
C LYS A 524 -0.96 10.19 -6.01
N SER A 525 0.37 10.14 -5.91
CA SER A 525 1.10 8.98 -5.38
C SER A 525 0.50 8.45 -4.07
N SER A 526 0.43 7.12 -3.91
CA SER A 526 0.05 6.48 -2.65
C SER A 526 0.85 7.01 -1.44
N SER A 527 0.15 7.22 -0.32
CA SER A 527 0.74 7.59 0.97
C SER A 527 1.11 6.38 1.83
N LYS A 528 0.65 5.17 1.49
CA LYS A 528 0.81 3.97 2.32
C LYS A 528 2.04 3.13 1.98
N LYS A 529 2.43 3.07 0.70
CA LYS A 529 3.54 2.19 0.30
C LYS A 529 4.86 2.69 0.93
N LEU A 530 5.63 1.79 1.53
CA LEU A 530 6.97 2.11 2.03
C LEU A 530 7.88 2.65 0.91
N PRO A 531 8.88 3.50 1.20
CA PRO A 531 9.89 3.95 0.23
C PRO A 531 10.50 2.77 -0.52
N GLY A 532 10.71 2.86 -1.83
CA GLY A 532 11.28 1.75 -2.60
C GLY A 532 10.32 0.60 -2.92
N LYS A 533 9.10 0.61 -2.38
CA LYS A 533 8.04 -0.39 -2.64
C LYS A 533 6.91 0.17 -3.51
N GLY A 534 7.00 1.42 -3.96
CA GLY A 534 6.07 2.01 -4.92
C GLY A 534 6.23 1.44 -6.33
N VAL A 535 5.27 1.69 -7.22
CA VAL A 535 5.34 1.25 -8.62
C VAL A 535 6.52 1.93 -9.31
N HIS A 536 7.36 1.14 -9.98
CA HIS A 536 8.62 1.55 -10.62
C HIS A 536 9.70 2.11 -9.68
N GLU A 537 9.53 1.94 -8.36
CA GLU A 537 10.59 2.21 -7.39
C GLU A 537 11.56 1.04 -7.30
N LYS A 538 12.78 1.31 -6.81
CA LYS A 538 13.81 0.28 -6.62
C LYS A 538 14.46 0.44 -5.25
N MET A 539 14.66 -0.70 -4.58
CA MET A 539 15.43 -0.81 -3.34
C MET A 539 16.13 -2.18 -3.34
N PRO A 540 17.47 -2.25 -3.37
CA PRO A 540 18.20 -3.51 -3.52
C PRO A 540 18.08 -4.42 -2.31
N ASP A 541 18.07 -3.81 -1.12
CA ASP A 541 18.02 -4.50 0.15
C ASP A 541 16.92 -3.88 1.02
N VAL A 542 16.05 -4.75 1.52
CA VAL A 542 14.92 -4.36 2.37
C VAL A 542 15.39 -3.73 3.69
N MET A 543 16.60 -4.04 4.16
CA MET A 543 17.18 -3.44 5.35
C MET A 543 17.49 -1.96 5.16
N MET A 544 17.74 -1.52 3.92
CA MET A 544 17.96 -0.10 3.62
C MET A 544 16.71 0.74 3.88
N LEU A 545 15.51 0.15 3.95
CA LEU A 545 14.27 0.88 4.31
C LEU A 545 14.39 1.57 5.66
N ARG A 546 15.14 0.98 6.61
CA ARG A 546 15.40 1.58 7.93
C ARG A 546 16.06 2.95 7.78
N ASN A 547 16.91 3.14 6.77
CA ASN A 547 17.54 4.43 6.50
C ASN A 547 16.51 5.51 6.11
N PHE A 548 15.31 5.15 5.67
CA PHE A 548 14.27 6.07 5.26
C PHE A 548 13.12 6.16 6.28
N SER A 549 13.34 5.69 7.51
CA SER A 549 12.34 5.72 8.60
C SER A 549 11.80 7.12 8.91
N GLU A 550 12.64 8.16 8.77
CA GLU A 550 12.20 9.55 8.90
C GLU A 550 11.20 9.96 7.81
N LEU A 551 11.42 9.50 6.58
CA LEU A 551 10.55 9.79 5.45
C LEU A 551 9.19 9.09 5.60
N ILE A 552 9.19 7.87 6.13
CA ILE A 552 7.98 7.08 6.45
C ILE A 552 7.11 7.79 7.49
N ALA A 553 7.72 8.46 8.47
CA ALA A 553 7.02 9.20 9.50
C ALA A 553 6.35 10.49 8.99
N ILE A 554 6.59 10.91 7.75
CA ILE A 554 5.97 12.11 7.17
C ILE A 554 4.84 11.68 6.22
N PRO A 555 3.56 11.96 6.56
CA PRO A 555 2.43 11.65 5.69
C PRO A 555 2.58 12.30 4.31
N ASP A 556 2.15 11.58 3.27
CA ASP A 556 2.13 12.06 1.88
C ASP A 556 3.51 12.54 1.36
N TRP A 557 4.63 12.07 1.91
CA TRP A 557 5.97 12.56 1.54
C TRP A 557 6.25 12.53 0.03
N ARG A 558 5.74 11.53 -0.71
CA ARG A 558 5.84 11.47 -2.17
C ARG A 558 5.14 12.63 -2.84
N ARG A 559 3.89 12.91 -2.45
CA ARG A 559 3.10 14.02 -3.02
C ARG A 559 3.73 15.36 -2.65
N LYS A 560 4.29 15.48 -1.44
CA LYS A 560 5.02 16.66 -0.97
C LYS A 560 6.25 17.00 -1.81
N LEU A 561 6.83 16.06 -2.56
CA LEU A 561 7.90 16.35 -3.54
C LEU A 561 7.39 17.05 -4.80
N ASP A 562 6.10 16.90 -5.14
CA ASP A 562 5.53 17.42 -6.39
C ASP A 562 5.26 18.93 -6.38
N ASN A 563 5.34 19.56 -7.55
CA ASN A 563 5.10 21.00 -7.72
C ASN A 563 3.64 21.39 -7.46
N PHE A 564 2.72 20.43 -7.59
CA PHE A 564 1.29 20.59 -7.33
C PHE A 564 0.94 20.63 -5.85
N TRP A 565 1.85 20.21 -4.96
CA TRP A 565 1.61 20.25 -3.53
C TRP A 565 1.37 21.69 -3.05
N ILE A 566 0.21 21.91 -2.44
CA ILE A 566 -0.17 23.23 -1.93
C ILE A 566 0.50 23.45 -0.58
N GLN A 567 1.56 24.25 -0.58
CA GLN A 567 2.23 24.73 0.62
C GLN A 567 2.71 26.16 0.33
N PRO A 568 2.11 27.19 0.96
CA PRO A 568 2.46 28.56 0.67
C PRO A 568 3.92 28.91 0.99
N PHE A 569 4.59 29.62 0.08
CA PHE A 569 5.92 30.21 0.28
C PHE A 569 5.98 31.62 -0.34
N THR A 570 7.00 32.38 0.02
CA THR A 570 7.22 33.74 -0.48
C THR A 570 8.35 33.76 -1.52
N LEU A 571 8.08 34.34 -2.68
CA LEU A 571 9.08 34.53 -3.74
C LEU A 571 8.67 35.73 -4.61
N ASP A 572 9.64 36.53 -5.06
CA ASP A 572 9.42 37.75 -5.83
C ASP A 572 8.42 38.73 -5.19
N GLY A 573 8.50 38.88 -3.86
CA GLY A 573 7.65 39.81 -3.10
C GLY A 573 6.17 39.42 -3.03
N LYS A 574 5.81 38.20 -3.45
CA LYS A 574 4.44 37.66 -3.39
C LYS A 574 4.41 36.30 -2.72
N ARG A 575 3.25 35.89 -2.23
CA ARG A 575 3.00 34.53 -1.72
C ARG A 575 2.37 33.68 -2.80
N TRP A 576 2.83 32.43 -2.87
CA TRP A 576 2.40 31.46 -3.87
C TRP A 576 1.92 30.21 -3.19
N ASN A 577 0.73 29.71 -3.56
CA ASN A 577 0.15 28.53 -2.93
C ASN A 577 0.91 27.23 -3.27
N SER A 578 1.61 27.18 -4.40
CA SER A 578 2.50 26.06 -4.75
C SER A 578 3.55 26.48 -5.78
N VAL A 579 4.54 25.61 -6.01
CA VAL A 579 5.57 25.80 -7.05
C VAL A 579 4.93 25.89 -8.43
N GLU A 580 3.88 25.10 -8.67
CA GLU A 580 3.14 25.14 -9.93
C GLU A 580 2.49 26.52 -10.15
N HIS A 581 1.90 27.15 -9.13
CA HIS A 581 1.31 28.49 -9.26
C HIS A 581 2.36 29.53 -9.67
N TYR A 582 3.49 29.57 -8.95
CA TYR A 582 4.58 30.48 -9.28
C TYR A 582 5.11 30.22 -10.70
N TYR A 583 5.50 28.99 -11.00
CA TYR A 583 6.13 28.64 -12.27
C TYR A 583 5.23 28.95 -13.48
N GLN A 584 3.92 28.69 -13.37
CA GLN A 584 2.97 28.99 -14.45
C GLN A 584 2.68 30.49 -14.57
N GLY A 585 2.56 31.21 -13.45
CA GLY A 585 2.45 32.67 -13.46
C GLY A 585 3.71 33.33 -14.05
N SER A 586 4.89 32.84 -13.68
CA SER A 586 6.19 33.30 -14.14
C SER A 586 6.39 33.17 -15.64
N LYS A 587 5.45 32.65 -16.43
CA LYS A 587 5.46 32.75 -17.89
C LYS A 587 5.01 34.12 -18.43
N PHE A 588 4.43 34.95 -17.58
CA PHE A 588 3.76 36.20 -17.93
C PHE A 588 4.35 37.42 -17.21
N LYS A 589 5.41 37.21 -16.40
CA LYS A 589 5.97 38.18 -15.46
C LYS A 589 6.51 39.44 -16.12
N GLU A 590 7.03 39.38 -17.35
CA GLU A 590 7.63 40.53 -18.02
C GLU A 590 6.59 41.34 -18.82
N ASN A 591 5.82 40.68 -19.70
CA ASN A 591 4.93 41.40 -20.60
C ASN A 591 3.49 41.56 -20.08
N ASN A 592 3.07 40.77 -19.07
CA ASN A 592 1.70 40.75 -18.56
C ASN A 592 1.67 40.68 -17.01
N PRO A 593 2.21 41.68 -16.30
CA PRO A 593 2.40 41.64 -14.84
C PRO A 593 1.10 41.54 -14.03
N GLU A 594 -0.01 42.08 -14.54
CA GLU A 594 -1.34 41.91 -13.92
C GLU A 594 -1.79 40.45 -13.97
N PHE A 595 -1.65 39.81 -15.14
CA PHE A 595 -1.99 38.39 -15.28
C PHE A 595 -1.05 37.51 -14.46
N TYR A 596 0.25 37.81 -14.39
CA TYR A 596 1.19 37.16 -13.45
C TYR A 596 0.71 37.24 -12.00
N THR A 597 0.22 38.42 -11.57
CA THR A 597 -0.29 38.62 -10.22
C THR A 597 -1.53 37.78 -9.92
N SER A 598 -2.36 37.49 -10.93
CA SER A 598 -3.55 36.63 -10.75
C SER A 598 -3.22 35.21 -10.27
N PHE A 599 -1.98 34.74 -10.39
CA PHE A 599 -1.55 33.42 -9.89
C PHE A 599 -1.09 33.47 -8.43
N SER A 600 -0.86 34.65 -7.86
CA SER A 600 -0.39 34.79 -6.47
C SER A 600 -1.55 34.66 -5.49
N MET A 601 -1.24 34.22 -4.27
CA MET A 601 -2.20 33.95 -3.21
C MET A 601 -3.03 35.20 -2.86
N GLU A 602 -2.41 36.39 -2.88
CA GLU A 602 -3.05 37.66 -2.54
C GLU A 602 -4.12 38.10 -3.56
N SER A 603 -4.06 37.60 -4.79
CA SER A 603 -5.04 37.93 -5.82
C SER A 603 -6.43 37.33 -5.54
N GLY A 604 -6.50 36.26 -4.74
CA GLY A 604 -7.74 35.56 -4.41
C GLY A 604 -8.46 34.89 -5.59
N THR A 605 -7.87 34.90 -6.79
CA THR A 605 -8.50 34.34 -7.99
C THR A 605 -8.53 32.81 -7.95
N GLU A 606 -9.36 32.19 -8.79
CA GLU A 606 -9.37 30.73 -8.93
C GLU A 606 -8.05 30.18 -9.50
N LEU A 607 -7.32 30.97 -10.29
CA LEU A 607 -5.98 30.61 -10.79
C LEU A 607 -4.99 30.46 -9.65
N SER A 608 -5.10 31.27 -8.59
CA SER A 608 -4.21 31.20 -7.43
C SER A 608 -4.46 30.01 -6.52
N LYS A 609 -5.63 29.35 -6.62
CA LYS A 609 -6.05 28.27 -5.72
C LYS A 609 -5.88 26.88 -6.32
N ASN A 610 -5.98 26.76 -7.65
CA ASN A 610 -5.99 25.47 -8.33
C ASN A 610 -4.76 25.29 -9.25
N PRO A 611 -3.79 24.43 -8.86
CA PRO A 611 -2.60 24.16 -9.67
C PRO A 611 -2.89 23.63 -11.09
N GLU A 612 -3.93 22.78 -11.25
CA GLU A 612 -4.33 22.27 -12.56
C GLU A 612 -4.86 23.40 -13.46
N MET A 613 -5.63 24.33 -12.89
CA MET A 613 -6.13 25.51 -13.60
C MET A 613 -4.99 26.46 -13.97
N ALA A 614 -4.04 26.70 -13.05
CA ALA A 614 -2.85 27.49 -13.31
C ALA A 614 -2.04 26.93 -14.50
N LYS A 615 -1.78 25.61 -14.49
CA LYS A 615 -1.11 24.92 -15.60
C LYS A 615 -1.88 25.02 -16.91
N ALA A 616 -3.21 24.90 -16.87
CA ALA A 616 -4.05 24.99 -18.06
C ALA A 616 -4.07 26.40 -18.66
N ALA A 617 -4.12 27.45 -17.83
CA ALA A 617 -4.03 28.85 -18.26
C ALA A 617 -2.70 29.16 -18.97
N ALA A 618 -1.62 28.57 -18.48
CA ALA A 618 -0.28 28.68 -19.05
C ALA A 618 0.03 27.64 -20.16
N GLY A 619 -0.98 26.86 -20.57
CA GLY A 619 -0.90 25.89 -21.67
C GLY A 619 -1.15 26.50 -23.05
N THR A 620 -1.08 25.68 -24.11
CA THR A 620 -1.25 26.16 -25.50
C THR A 620 -2.64 26.75 -25.73
N SER A 621 -3.70 26.08 -25.26
CA SER A 621 -5.09 26.53 -25.43
C SER A 621 -5.51 27.66 -24.50
N GLY A 622 -4.84 27.82 -23.34
CA GLY A 622 -5.29 28.72 -22.28
C GLY A 622 -6.66 28.34 -21.69
N LYS A 623 -7.13 27.10 -21.91
CA LYS A 623 -8.45 26.63 -21.49
C LYS A 623 -8.34 25.58 -20.39
N TYR A 624 -9.19 25.69 -19.37
CA TYR A 624 -9.38 24.69 -18.33
C TYR A 624 -10.79 24.12 -18.42
N LYS A 625 -10.90 22.79 -18.58
CA LYS A 625 -12.18 22.08 -18.73
C LYS A 625 -13.11 22.68 -19.81
N GLY A 626 -12.52 23.11 -20.93
CA GLY A 626 -13.24 23.71 -22.06
C GLY A 626 -13.47 25.22 -21.95
N THR A 627 -13.37 25.79 -20.76
CA THR A 627 -13.54 27.23 -20.50
C THR A 627 -12.21 27.97 -20.70
N LEU A 628 -12.24 29.10 -21.41
CA LEU A 628 -11.07 29.96 -21.56
C LEU A 628 -10.77 30.66 -20.22
N VAL A 629 -9.56 30.44 -19.70
CA VAL A 629 -9.10 31.01 -18.41
C VAL A 629 -7.92 31.97 -18.57
N ARG A 630 -7.24 31.96 -19.72
CA ARG A 630 -6.26 32.99 -20.12
C ARG A 630 -6.91 33.94 -21.14
N PRO A 631 -6.88 35.26 -20.93
CA PRO A 631 -7.31 36.23 -21.93
C PRO A 631 -6.55 36.06 -23.26
N VAL A 632 -7.21 36.34 -24.39
CA VAL A 632 -6.67 36.01 -25.73
C VAL A 632 -5.44 36.87 -26.07
N GLU A 633 -5.42 38.10 -25.55
CA GLU A 633 -4.36 39.09 -25.66
C GLU A 633 -3.11 38.71 -24.83
N VAL A 634 -3.26 37.91 -23.78
CA VAL A 634 -2.16 37.52 -22.90
C VAL A 634 -1.35 36.39 -23.53
N LYS A 635 -0.08 36.69 -23.81
CA LYS A 635 0.88 35.75 -24.41
C LYS A 635 2.00 35.41 -23.42
N ILE A 636 2.54 34.20 -23.57
CA ILE A 636 3.72 33.77 -22.83
C ILE A 636 4.91 34.65 -23.28
N ASP A 637 5.73 35.07 -22.33
CA ASP A 637 6.96 35.81 -22.58
C ASP A 637 7.89 35.01 -23.50
N SER A 638 8.38 35.63 -24.57
CA SER A 638 9.20 34.95 -25.59
C SER A 638 10.47 34.33 -25.01
N GLU A 639 11.09 34.98 -24.03
CA GLU A 639 12.33 34.56 -23.38
C GLU A 639 12.12 33.48 -22.31
N PHE A 640 10.88 33.14 -21.94
CA PHE A 640 10.62 32.22 -20.83
C PHE A 640 11.25 30.85 -21.05
N TYR A 641 11.10 30.28 -22.25
CA TYR A 641 11.59 28.93 -22.56
C TYR A 641 13.11 28.84 -22.78
N GLY A 642 13.84 29.95 -22.64
CA GLY A 642 15.30 29.95 -22.51
C GLY A 642 15.75 29.58 -21.10
N LYS A 643 16.81 30.23 -20.61
CA LYS A 643 17.39 29.97 -19.27
C LYS A 643 16.44 30.29 -18.11
N ARG A 644 15.43 31.15 -18.35
CA ARG A 644 14.49 31.61 -17.32
C ARG A 644 13.62 30.47 -16.79
N LYS A 645 13.19 29.53 -17.64
CA LYS A 645 12.38 28.37 -17.25
C LYS A 645 13.00 27.59 -16.08
N GLU A 646 14.28 27.24 -16.20
CA GLU A 646 14.98 26.44 -15.18
C GLU A 646 15.22 27.26 -13.92
N LYS A 647 15.63 28.53 -14.07
CA LYS A 647 15.82 29.45 -12.96
C LYS A 647 14.54 29.62 -12.13
N GLU A 648 13.41 29.95 -12.77
CA GLU A 648 12.14 30.19 -12.08
C GLU A 648 11.64 28.92 -11.37
N ASN A 649 11.80 27.73 -11.98
CA ASN A 649 11.47 26.46 -11.32
C ASN A 649 12.38 26.20 -10.10
N ASN A 650 13.69 26.40 -10.24
CA ASN A 650 14.65 26.15 -9.16
C ASN A 650 14.49 27.14 -8.00
N ASP A 651 14.25 28.42 -8.28
CA ASP A 651 14.01 29.46 -7.27
C ASP A 651 12.74 29.12 -6.46
N ALA A 652 11.67 28.68 -7.13
CA ALA A 652 10.42 28.27 -6.49
C ALA A 652 10.56 27.00 -5.66
N LEU A 653 11.24 25.98 -6.18
CA LEU A 653 11.51 24.75 -5.44
C LEU A 653 12.37 25.03 -4.20
N TYR A 654 13.43 25.83 -4.36
CA TYR A 654 14.26 26.22 -3.24
C TYR A 654 13.45 26.99 -2.20
N ALA A 655 12.60 27.95 -2.60
CA ALA A 655 11.71 28.66 -1.68
C ALA A 655 10.75 27.71 -0.95
N LYS A 656 10.12 26.76 -1.66
CA LYS A 656 9.25 25.72 -1.08
C LYS A 656 9.96 24.92 0.01
N PHE A 657 11.17 24.44 -0.25
CA PHE A 657 11.89 23.52 0.64
C PHE A 657 12.75 24.24 1.71
N SER A 658 13.13 25.50 1.51
CA SER A 658 13.91 26.27 2.51
C SER A 658 13.04 27.00 3.52
N GLN A 659 11.81 27.38 3.15
CA GLN A 659 10.91 28.18 4.01
C GLN A 659 9.93 27.34 4.84
N ASN A 660 9.95 26.02 4.70
CA ASN A 660 9.08 25.10 5.43
C ASN A 660 9.88 23.92 5.98
N ASP A 661 9.96 23.80 7.31
CA ASP A 661 10.79 22.79 7.98
C ASP A 661 10.37 21.35 7.67
N GLU A 662 9.07 21.08 7.56
CA GLU A 662 8.57 19.74 7.24
C GLU A 662 8.96 19.35 5.81
N LEU A 663 8.76 20.24 4.83
CA LEU A 663 9.17 19.98 3.45
C LEU A 663 10.69 19.86 3.33
N LYS A 664 11.46 20.69 4.05
CA LYS A 664 12.91 20.56 4.16
C LYS A 664 13.27 19.13 4.59
N ARG A 665 12.65 18.64 5.67
CA ARG A 665 12.84 17.27 6.17
C ARG A 665 12.42 16.21 5.16
N VAL A 666 11.33 16.40 4.40
CA VAL A 666 10.95 15.49 3.31
C VAL A 666 12.07 15.37 2.28
N LEU A 667 12.58 16.49 1.77
CA LEU A 667 13.60 16.48 0.72
C LEU A 667 14.92 15.90 1.24
N LEU A 668 15.36 16.29 2.43
CA LEU A 668 16.56 15.75 3.06
C LEU A 668 16.42 14.25 3.40
N GLY A 669 15.23 13.83 3.83
CA GLY A 669 14.88 12.44 4.14
C GLY A 669 14.95 11.50 2.94
N THR A 670 14.95 12.02 1.70
CA THR A 670 15.20 11.22 0.50
C THR A 670 16.66 10.76 0.35
N LYS A 671 17.58 11.30 1.17
CA LYS A 671 19.01 10.90 1.23
C LYS A 671 19.68 10.83 -0.15
N ASN A 672 20.21 9.68 -0.55
CA ASN A 672 20.86 9.47 -1.85
C ASN A 672 19.91 8.82 -2.87
N ALA A 673 18.59 8.80 -2.64
CA ALA A 673 17.66 8.24 -3.61
C ALA A 673 17.61 9.09 -4.89
N LYS A 674 17.57 8.40 -6.04
CA LYS A 674 17.23 8.98 -7.34
C LYS A 674 15.75 9.29 -7.37
N LEU A 675 15.42 10.56 -7.66
CA LEU A 675 14.04 11.06 -7.65
C LEU A 675 13.50 11.12 -9.07
N LEU A 676 12.41 10.41 -9.33
CA LEU A 676 11.71 10.38 -10.61
C LEU A 676 10.29 10.92 -10.46
N GLN A 677 9.90 11.86 -11.31
CA GLN A 677 8.52 12.32 -11.42
C GLN A 677 7.78 11.51 -12.48
N TYR A 678 6.74 10.81 -12.07
CA TYR A 678 5.90 10.04 -12.97
C TYR A 678 5.09 10.95 -13.91
N LYS A 679 4.97 10.57 -15.19
CA LYS A 679 4.14 11.25 -16.18
C LYS A 679 3.40 10.21 -17.02
N VAL A 680 2.09 10.38 -17.12
CA VAL A 680 1.22 9.44 -17.85
C VAL A 680 1.69 9.25 -19.30
N GLY A 681 1.97 7.99 -19.67
CA GLY A 681 2.31 7.60 -21.05
C GLY A 681 3.66 8.15 -21.54
N LYS A 682 4.55 8.53 -20.62
CA LYS A 682 5.90 9.03 -20.91
C LYS A 682 6.88 8.44 -19.91
N GLU A 683 8.14 8.31 -20.32
CA GLU A 683 9.20 7.96 -19.39
C GLU A 683 9.23 8.94 -18.19
N PRO A 684 9.39 8.42 -16.95
CA PRO A 684 9.51 9.26 -15.77
C PRO A 684 10.65 10.28 -15.92
N LEU A 685 10.38 11.52 -15.50
CA LEU A 685 11.36 12.60 -15.56
C LEU A 685 12.28 12.54 -14.34
N ILE A 686 13.60 12.49 -14.55
CA ILE A 686 14.57 12.64 -13.46
C ILE A 686 14.47 14.06 -12.89
N ARG A 687 14.31 14.18 -11.57
CA ARG A 687 14.19 15.44 -10.84
C ARG A 687 15.53 15.86 -10.25
N GLU A 688 16.47 16.18 -11.14
CA GLU A 688 17.81 16.64 -10.76
C GLU A 688 17.79 17.94 -9.99
N ASP A 689 16.85 18.84 -10.34
CA ASP A 689 16.54 20.05 -9.62
C ASP A 689 16.35 19.80 -8.12
N LEU A 690 15.54 18.80 -7.75
CA LEU A 690 15.32 18.41 -6.36
C LEU A 690 16.60 17.88 -5.69
N MET A 691 17.38 17.06 -6.39
CA MET A 691 18.59 16.46 -5.84
C MET A 691 19.71 17.50 -5.63
N LEU A 692 19.81 18.50 -6.51
CA LEU A 692 20.71 19.64 -6.34
C LEU A 692 20.28 20.54 -5.19
N ILE A 693 18.97 20.80 -5.04
CA ILE A 693 18.44 21.58 -3.91
C ILE A 693 18.63 20.84 -2.60
N ARG A 694 18.44 19.52 -2.57
CA ARG A 694 18.73 18.66 -1.42
C ARG A 694 20.19 18.82 -0.97
N ASP A 695 21.12 18.71 -1.91
CA ASP A 695 22.56 18.89 -1.66
C ASP A 695 22.86 20.30 -1.11
N LYS A 696 22.27 21.33 -1.72
CA LYS A 696 22.43 22.72 -1.25
C LYS A 696 21.94 22.90 0.20
N LEU A 697 20.73 22.41 0.51
CA LEU A 697 20.12 22.51 1.85
C LEU A 697 20.87 21.72 2.92
N LEU A 698 21.60 20.66 2.56
CA LEU A 698 22.46 19.90 3.47
C LEU A 698 23.68 20.72 3.93
N HIS A 699 24.17 21.61 3.08
CA HIS A 699 25.40 22.38 3.31
C HIS A 699 25.14 23.80 3.82
N GLU A 700 23.88 24.25 3.85
CA GLU A 700 23.48 25.51 4.46
C GLU A 700 23.43 25.37 5.99
N LYS A 701 24.36 26.07 6.66
CA LYS A 701 24.45 26.16 8.13
C LYS A 701 23.55 27.24 8.69
#